data_AF-A0A8C2TPE4-F1
#
_entry.id   AF-A0A8C2TPE4-F1
#
_cell.length_a   1.000
_cell.length_b   1.000
_cell.length_c   1.000
_cell.angle_alpha   90.00
_cell.angle_beta   90.00
_cell.angle_gamma   90.00
#
_symmetry.space_group_name_H-M   'P 1'
#
loop_
_entity.id
_entity.type
_entity.pdbx_description
1 polymer ?
#
loop_
_entity_poly.entity_id
_entity_poly.type
_entity_poly.pdbx_seq_one_letter_code
_entity_poly.pdbx_strand_id
1 'polypeptide(L)'
;MDMVPSKGRQGRGSRAAPGPFDFRINKESPSLHNRLLQHDLEKNYSGRQGDPRVLSPLVRNKQLYLPVPSTLTELSGLEFKQNAGSLSGFGESSIHAKPRSRQSSHSISSHASDNTNFGSSSSITFPVLQRTAEEKILNSDRLTLERQKLTVCPVIDGEDHLRLLNFQHNFITRIQNISNLQHLVFLDLYDNQIEEISGLSTLRSLRVLLLGKNRIKKISNLDSLKNLDVLDLHGNQITKIENINHLSELRVLNLARNLLSIVENLNGLDSLTELNLRHNQVSAIKDVDTLPRLQRLFLSFNNISSFDDILCLADSSSLSDITLDGNPIAQETWYKHTVLHHMMQLRQLDMKRITEEERRMASVAARKEEERKRESHKQSLLKEKKRLTICNIARQWEIQQNRIELEASLNQDKDNQPCPINGSAAYVFPEESRSLDTILNSAVQGLSVLESHLVELEGDTLYLYGSGALECLDRNWSVQTAGTIVTVSFVFIEFDEIVQVLTKLKIKFPNSVHLKFKETNLVTLQQFNALAQLHRMEQLTVDPQGNPVVNFTLWKYYVLFRLNHFNLQKINGIEVTQDDVVMAERLFGILAYVASSELPRYRLLSSFGESRMKQFSYLLEGKGKKPGTGNEESSDNRRAGRESSARATLNYVTKDFHMEKLEEIKERKAFCQTYVKNLVKEAADIHMKNESLQKLWPQMFIELVRDAVIEIRNKNSYMKLSLQRITDQKQ
;
A
#
# COMPACT_ATOMS: atom_id res chain seq x y z
N MET A 1 -1.38 -47.59 54.10
CA MET A 1 -0.96 -46.43 53.29
C MET A 1 -2.14 -45.81 52.57
N ASP A 2 -2.86 -44.80 53.07
CA ASP A 2 -3.24 -44.29 54.41
C ASP A 2 -3.88 -42.91 54.15
N MET A 3 -4.85 -42.39 54.90
CA MET A 3 -5.69 -42.92 55.98
C MET A 3 -7.03 -42.16 55.95
N VAL A 4 -8.10 -42.74 56.49
CA VAL A 4 -9.32 -41.99 56.84
C VAL A 4 -9.20 -41.45 58.27
N PRO A 5 -9.54 -40.17 58.52
CA PRO A 5 -10.13 -39.76 59.79
C PRO A 5 -11.61 -39.38 59.62
N SER A 6 -12.38 -39.45 60.71
CA SER A 6 -13.86 -39.36 60.65
C SER A 6 -14.45 -38.62 61.85
N LYS A 7 -15.70 -38.15 61.66
CA LYS A 7 -16.66 -37.65 62.68
C LYS A 7 -16.36 -36.27 63.30
N GLY A 8 -17.44 -35.51 63.53
CA GLY A 8 -17.40 -34.19 64.15
C GLY A 8 -18.78 -33.53 64.28
N ARG A 9 -19.76 -34.19 64.91
CA ARG A 9 -21.06 -33.55 65.25
C ARG A 9 -20.88 -32.65 66.49
N GLN A 10 -21.10 -31.34 66.33
CA GLN A 10 -21.67 -30.50 67.38
C GLN A 10 -22.59 -29.45 66.75
N GLY A 11 -23.59 -29.01 67.50
CA GLY A 11 -24.46 -27.92 67.10
C GLY A 11 -25.10 -27.27 68.31
N ARG A 12 -25.20 -25.94 68.28
CA ARG A 12 -26.10 -25.08 69.09
C ARG A 12 -26.38 -23.85 68.24
N GLY A 13 -27.65 -23.46 68.15
CA GLY A 13 -28.10 -22.45 67.20
C GLY A 13 -28.16 -21.03 67.78
N SER A 14 -28.41 -20.08 66.89
CA SER A 14 -28.83 -18.72 67.23
C SER A 14 -29.95 -18.25 66.29
N ARG A 15 -30.78 -17.36 66.84
CA ARG A 15 -32.03 -16.79 66.31
C ARG A 15 -32.09 -16.61 64.78
N ALA A 16 -33.23 -16.98 64.20
CA ALA A 16 -33.67 -16.43 62.92
C ALA A 16 -33.90 -14.91 63.04
N ALA A 17 -33.44 -14.16 62.03
CA ALA A 17 -33.83 -12.77 61.78
C ALA A 17 -34.72 -12.74 60.52
N PRO A 18 -35.70 -11.83 60.42
CA PRO A 18 -36.52 -11.71 59.22
C PRO A 18 -35.67 -11.16 58.06
N GLY A 19 -35.63 -11.89 56.95
CA GLY A 19 -35.04 -11.41 55.70
C GLY A 19 -35.93 -10.34 55.02
N PRO A 20 -35.40 -9.61 54.03
CA PRO A 20 -36.18 -8.65 53.25
C PRO A 20 -37.30 -9.36 52.46
N PHE A 21 -38.42 -8.65 52.24
CA PHE A 21 -39.58 -9.19 51.52
C PHE A 21 -39.28 -9.40 50.03
N ASP A 22 -39.14 -10.66 49.64
CA ASP A 22 -38.91 -11.12 48.26
C ASP A 22 -40.19 -10.96 47.41
N PHE A 23 -40.27 -9.88 46.63
CA PHE A 23 -41.48 -9.52 45.87
C PHE A 23 -41.64 -10.37 44.59
N ARG A 24 -41.97 -11.65 44.78
CA ARG A 24 -42.19 -12.61 43.69
C ARG A 24 -43.41 -12.25 42.85
N ILE A 25 -43.16 -11.72 41.65
CA ILE A 25 -44.15 -11.71 40.58
C ILE A 25 -44.38 -13.16 40.13
N ASN A 26 -45.59 -13.69 40.34
CA ASN A 26 -45.92 -15.06 39.97
C ASN A 26 -45.83 -15.28 38.45
N LYS A 27 -45.26 -16.42 38.04
CA LYS A 27 -45.09 -16.81 36.63
C LYS A 27 -46.35 -17.48 36.07
N GLU A 28 -47.39 -16.69 35.80
CA GLU A 28 -48.34 -17.00 34.73
C GLU A 28 -48.50 -15.74 33.86
N SER A 29 -48.56 -15.90 32.53
CA SER A 29 -48.23 -14.82 31.58
C SER A 29 -49.24 -14.77 30.41
N PRO A 30 -49.36 -13.63 29.68
CA PRO A 30 -48.30 -13.22 28.75
C PRO A 30 -47.63 -11.86 29.05
N SER A 31 -46.30 -11.88 29.04
CA SER A 31 -45.34 -10.78 28.84
C SER A 31 -45.86 -9.33 28.78
N LEU A 32 -45.77 -8.60 29.90
CA LEU A 32 -45.83 -7.13 29.91
C LEU A 32 -44.58 -6.48 29.28
N HIS A 33 -43.40 -7.12 29.38
CA HIS A 33 -42.14 -6.60 28.82
C HIS A 33 -42.18 -6.37 27.30
N ASN A 34 -43.06 -7.08 26.58
CA ASN A 34 -43.25 -6.90 25.13
C ASN A 34 -44.08 -5.66 24.78
N ARG A 35 -44.94 -5.15 25.69
CA ARG A 35 -45.89 -4.07 25.37
C ARG A 35 -45.24 -2.70 25.29
N LEU A 36 -44.22 -2.43 26.10
CA LEU A 36 -43.43 -1.19 26.07
C LEU A 36 -42.72 -0.96 24.72
N LEU A 37 -42.49 -2.01 23.94
CA LEU A 37 -41.81 -1.96 22.64
C LEU A 37 -42.71 -2.21 21.43
N GLN A 38 -43.97 -2.64 21.62
CA GLN A 38 -44.88 -2.95 20.51
C GLN A 38 -45.51 -1.71 19.85
N HIS A 39 -45.52 -0.55 20.50
CA HIS A 39 -46.24 0.63 19.98
C HIS A 39 -45.58 1.29 18.75
N ASP A 40 -44.37 0.86 18.36
CA ASP A 40 -43.65 1.35 17.18
C ASP A 40 -43.52 0.32 16.04
N LEU A 41 -44.16 -0.84 16.14
CA LEU A 41 -44.03 -1.95 15.18
C LEU A 41 -45.32 -2.27 14.40
N GLU A 42 -46.12 -1.26 14.01
CA GLU A 42 -47.21 -1.51 13.06
C GLU A 42 -47.67 -0.28 12.23
N LYS A 43 -46.98 -0.04 11.10
CA LYS A 43 -47.55 0.34 9.77
C LYS A 43 -46.46 0.56 8.72
N ASN A 44 -46.83 0.41 7.45
CA ASN A 44 -46.03 0.71 6.25
C ASN A 44 -44.78 -0.17 5.97
N TYR A 45 -44.93 -1.50 5.94
CA TYR A 45 -44.13 -2.34 5.02
C TYR A 45 -44.94 -3.57 4.54
N SER A 46 -45.48 -3.51 3.32
CA SER A 46 -46.06 -4.69 2.63
C SER A 46 -46.04 -4.50 1.10
N GLY A 47 -45.70 -5.56 0.36
CA GLY A 47 -45.66 -5.63 -1.12
C GLY A 47 -44.46 -4.91 -1.76
N ARG A 48 -43.47 -5.59 -2.37
CA ARG A 48 -43.58 -6.74 -3.29
C ARG A 48 -42.26 -7.53 -3.35
N GLN A 49 -42.36 -8.85 -3.57
CA GLN A 49 -41.29 -9.63 -4.22
C GLN A 49 -41.61 -9.79 -5.71
N GLY A 50 -40.57 -9.93 -6.54
CA GLY A 50 -40.65 -10.17 -7.98
C GLY A 50 -39.24 -10.40 -8.52
N ASP A 51 -39.03 -11.51 -9.22
CA ASP A 51 -37.70 -12.06 -9.51
C ASP A 51 -37.00 -11.43 -10.74
N PRO A 52 -35.68 -11.63 -10.92
CA PRO A 52 -34.86 -10.77 -11.78
C PRO A 52 -34.74 -11.22 -13.24
N ARG A 53 -34.40 -10.28 -14.13
CA ARG A 53 -33.54 -10.51 -15.32
C ARG A 53 -32.99 -9.22 -15.95
N VAL A 54 -31.71 -9.29 -16.29
CA VAL A 54 -30.93 -8.60 -17.33
C VAL A 54 -31.63 -7.50 -18.16
N LEU A 55 -31.13 -6.25 -18.08
CA LEU A 55 -30.55 -5.50 -19.21
C LEU A 55 -30.03 -4.11 -18.79
N SER A 56 -29.02 -3.62 -19.50
CA SER A 56 -28.57 -2.21 -19.58
C SER A 56 -28.91 -1.68 -21.01
N PRO A 57 -28.62 -0.43 -21.43
CA PRO A 57 -27.87 0.67 -20.78
C PRO A 57 -28.43 2.11 -21.03
N LEU A 58 -27.59 3.13 -20.75
CA LEU A 58 -27.45 4.42 -21.47
C LEU A 58 -28.40 5.65 -21.22
N VAL A 59 -27.80 6.70 -20.62
CA VAL A 59 -27.59 8.06 -21.19
C VAL A 59 -28.61 9.23 -21.04
N ARG A 60 -28.01 10.45 -20.94
CA ARG A 60 -28.54 11.85 -20.93
C ARG A 60 -29.24 12.29 -19.63
N ASN A 61 -28.71 13.26 -18.89
CA ASN A 61 -28.44 14.69 -19.18
C ASN A 61 -29.70 15.56 -19.38
N LYS A 62 -30.07 16.34 -18.35
CA LYS A 62 -29.68 17.77 -18.28
C LYS A 62 -30.03 18.42 -16.93
N GLN A 63 -29.28 19.45 -16.57
CA GLN A 63 -29.67 20.46 -15.57
C GLN A 63 -30.73 21.40 -16.18
N LEU A 64 -31.39 22.23 -15.36
CA LEU A 64 -31.30 23.70 -15.37
C LEU A 64 -32.50 24.37 -14.63
N TYR A 65 -32.16 25.22 -13.64
CA TYR A 65 -32.84 26.45 -13.18
C TYR A 65 -34.28 26.46 -12.59
N LEU A 66 -34.34 27.14 -11.44
CA LEU A 66 -35.50 27.87 -10.87
C LEU A 66 -35.92 29.04 -11.81
N PRO A 67 -37.17 29.52 -11.76
CA PRO A 67 -37.45 30.67 -10.87
C PRO A 67 -38.83 30.66 -10.18
N VAL A 68 -38.99 31.59 -9.23
CA VAL A 68 -40.25 31.95 -8.54
C VAL A 68 -40.91 33.14 -9.25
N PRO A 69 -42.25 33.23 -9.26
CA PRO A 69 -42.94 34.52 -9.21
C PRO A 69 -44.01 34.59 -8.09
N SER A 70 -44.51 35.81 -7.83
CA SER A 70 -45.44 36.16 -6.74
C SER A 70 -46.59 37.06 -7.25
N THR A 71 -47.45 37.57 -6.34
CA THR A 71 -48.68 38.40 -6.57
C THR A 71 -49.91 37.58 -7.05
N LEU A 72 -51.05 37.56 -6.34
CA LEU A 72 -52.16 38.55 -6.13
C LEU A 72 -53.06 38.74 -7.38
N THR A 73 -54.39 38.95 -7.27
CA THR A 73 -55.30 39.04 -6.08
C THR A 73 -56.41 37.94 -6.17
N GLU A 74 -57.73 38.02 -5.84
CA GLU A 74 -58.68 39.05 -5.32
C GLU A 74 -59.91 38.38 -4.63
N LEU A 75 -60.94 39.18 -4.27
CA LEU A 75 -62.30 38.82 -3.81
C LEU A 75 -62.42 38.03 -2.47
N SER A 76 -62.66 38.65 -1.29
CA SER A 76 -63.82 39.45 -0.79
C SER A 76 -64.87 38.60 -0.06
N GLY A 77 -65.40 38.95 1.12
CA GLY A 77 -65.19 40.15 1.97
C GLY A 77 -65.34 39.83 3.48
N LEU A 78 -64.87 40.69 4.40
CA LEU A 78 -65.53 41.91 4.92
C LEU A 78 -66.64 41.60 5.97
N GLU A 79 -66.66 42.18 7.18
CA GLU A 79 -65.63 43.00 7.86
C GLU A 79 -65.80 43.02 9.40
N PHE A 80 -64.83 43.65 10.08
CA PHE A 80 -64.68 43.85 11.52
C PHE A 80 -65.75 44.76 12.18
N LYS A 81 -65.87 44.65 13.51
CA LYS A 81 -65.46 45.76 14.39
C LYS A 81 -65.11 45.35 15.82
N GLN A 82 -63.99 45.87 16.31
CA GLN A 82 -63.66 45.95 17.74
C GLN A 82 -64.19 47.29 18.29
N ASN A 83 -64.54 47.34 19.58
CA ASN A 83 -63.85 48.28 20.49
C ASN A 83 -64.06 47.94 21.98
N ALA A 84 -63.23 48.57 22.83
CA ALA A 84 -63.17 48.38 24.27
C ALA A 84 -64.30 49.09 25.07
N GLY A 85 -64.45 48.78 26.37
CA GLY A 85 -65.06 49.75 27.31
C GLY A 85 -65.83 49.20 28.53
N SER A 86 -65.09 48.84 29.59
CA SER A 86 -65.36 49.13 31.03
C SER A 86 -66.80 49.27 31.63
N LEU A 87 -66.99 48.53 32.73
CA LEU A 87 -67.69 48.88 34.00
C LEU A 87 -69.23 49.05 34.13
N SER A 88 -69.71 48.38 35.20
CA SER A 88 -70.81 48.74 36.14
C SER A 88 -72.28 48.48 35.76
N GLY A 89 -73.10 48.19 36.79
CA GLY A 89 -74.56 48.46 36.74
C GLY A 89 -75.49 47.35 37.25
N PHE A 90 -76.07 47.56 38.43
CA PHE A 90 -77.17 46.82 39.06
C PHE A 90 -78.40 46.48 38.17
N GLY A 91 -79.16 45.44 38.54
CA GLY A 91 -80.52 45.18 38.03
C GLY A 91 -81.19 43.93 38.62
N GLU A 92 -82.25 44.10 39.42
CA GLU A 92 -82.91 43.02 40.19
C GLU A 92 -84.04 42.28 39.43
N SER A 93 -84.52 41.18 40.04
CA SER A 93 -85.81 40.48 39.80
C SER A 93 -85.99 39.77 38.43
N SER A 94 -86.22 38.45 38.34
CA SER A 94 -87.19 37.53 38.99
C SER A 94 -88.53 37.42 38.25
N ILE A 95 -88.91 36.20 37.83
CA ILE A 95 -90.27 35.59 37.90
C ILE A 95 -90.25 34.16 37.28
N HIS A 96 -91.23 33.33 37.66
CA HIS A 96 -91.49 31.95 37.20
C HIS A 96 -91.52 31.78 35.65
N ALA A 97 -91.27 30.62 35.03
CA ALA A 97 -92.01 29.37 35.28
C ALA A 97 -91.43 28.09 34.64
N LYS A 98 -91.62 26.96 35.34
CA LYS A 98 -91.83 25.59 34.79
C LYS A 98 -93.36 25.42 34.55
N PRO A 99 -93.90 24.44 33.78
CA PRO A 99 -93.41 23.05 33.75
C PRO A 99 -93.71 22.18 32.49
N ARG A 100 -93.34 20.89 32.60
CA ARG A 100 -93.95 19.70 31.95
C ARG A 100 -93.78 19.54 30.42
N SER A 101 -93.89 18.36 29.82
CA SER A 101 -93.47 16.98 30.22
C SER A 101 -93.89 15.99 29.13
N ARG A 102 -93.04 15.01 28.77
CA ARG A 102 -93.48 13.65 28.41
C ARG A 102 -92.33 12.66 28.44
N GLN A 103 -92.65 11.41 28.74
CA GLN A 103 -91.72 10.28 28.80
C GLN A 103 -91.92 9.39 27.57
N SER A 104 -90.84 8.77 27.09
CA SER A 104 -90.88 7.41 26.55
C SER A 104 -89.49 6.80 26.63
N SER A 105 -89.37 5.63 27.24
CA SER A 105 -88.12 4.89 27.43
C SER A 105 -87.68 4.15 26.18
N HIS A 106 -86.38 3.95 26.01
CA HIS A 106 -85.79 2.60 26.05
C HIS A 106 -84.28 2.69 26.35
N SER A 107 -83.72 1.62 26.92
CA SER A 107 -82.36 1.58 27.47
C SER A 107 -81.59 0.36 26.99
N ILE A 108 -80.27 0.52 26.83
CA ILE A 108 -79.22 -0.49 27.11
C ILE A 108 -77.91 0.29 27.32
N SER A 109 -77.03 -0.22 28.19
CA SER A 109 -76.05 0.60 28.92
C SER A 109 -74.62 0.54 28.38
N SER A 110 -73.99 1.70 28.29
CA SER A 110 -72.54 1.87 28.26
C SER A 110 -72.05 2.32 29.64
N HIS A 111 -71.33 1.47 30.38
CA HIS A 111 -70.73 1.86 31.66
C HIS A 111 -69.38 2.56 31.44
N ALA A 112 -69.42 3.89 31.40
CA ALA A 112 -68.28 4.76 31.70
C ALA A 112 -68.56 5.48 33.02
N SER A 113 -67.55 5.60 33.89
CA SER A 113 -67.68 6.14 35.25
C SER A 113 -67.34 7.64 35.31
N ASP A 114 -68.24 8.49 34.81
CA ASP A 114 -68.18 9.93 35.07
C ASP A 114 -68.64 10.21 36.52
N ASN A 115 -67.70 10.51 37.43
CA ASN A 115 -68.03 11.02 38.77
C ASN A 115 -66.90 11.80 39.50
N THR A 116 -65.83 12.21 38.81
CA THR A 116 -64.80 13.09 39.39
C THR A 116 -65.26 14.54 39.40
N ASN A 117 -65.67 15.05 40.56
CA ASN A 117 -66.32 16.36 40.67
C ASN A 117 -65.31 17.48 41.01
N PHE A 118 -65.03 18.37 40.05
CA PHE A 118 -64.06 19.45 40.20
C PHE A 118 -64.72 20.75 40.72
N GLY A 119 -64.54 21.03 42.02
CA GLY A 119 -65.11 22.22 42.67
C GLY A 119 -64.46 23.53 42.18
N SER A 120 -65.28 24.46 41.68
CA SER A 120 -64.84 25.78 41.20
C SER A 120 -64.95 26.87 42.27
N SER A 121 -63.83 27.49 42.63
CA SER A 121 -63.79 28.79 43.32
C SER A 121 -62.70 29.69 42.73
N SER A 122 -62.79 31.00 42.96
CA SER A 122 -62.15 32.01 42.12
C SER A 122 -60.87 32.63 42.72
N SER A 123 -59.85 31.81 43.03
CA SER A 123 -58.56 32.31 43.56
C SER A 123 -57.39 31.32 43.34
N ILE A 124 -56.89 31.21 42.09
CA ILE A 124 -55.81 30.28 41.63
C ILE A 124 -55.86 28.93 42.37
N THR A 125 -57.06 28.35 42.38
CA THR A 125 -57.38 27.20 43.21
C THR A 125 -57.14 25.96 42.36
N PHE A 126 -56.06 25.22 42.65
CA PHE A 126 -55.79 23.97 41.94
C PHE A 126 -56.96 22.99 42.15
N PRO A 127 -57.39 22.24 41.13
CA PRO A 127 -58.48 21.29 41.26
C PRO A 127 -58.14 20.25 42.33
N VAL A 128 -58.90 20.23 43.44
CA VAL A 128 -58.74 19.24 44.50
C VAL A 128 -59.48 17.97 44.09
N LEU A 129 -58.81 16.82 44.15
CA LEU A 129 -59.41 15.54 43.82
C LEU A 129 -60.13 14.96 45.04
N GLN A 130 -61.46 14.89 44.99
CA GLN A 130 -62.23 14.04 45.90
C GLN A 130 -62.64 12.75 45.17
N ARG A 131 -62.10 11.61 45.62
CA ARG A 131 -62.64 10.27 45.33
C ARG A 131 -63.77 9.93 46.30
N THR A 132 -64.78 9.23 45.79
CA THR A 132 -65.87 8.66 46.60
C THR A 132 -65.34 7.55 47.54
N ALA A 133 -66.07 7.25 48.61
CA ALA A 133 -65.69 6.20 49.55
C ALA A 133 -65.58 4.82 48.89
N GLU A 134 -66.45 4.54 47.91
CA GLU A 134 -66.47 3.28 47.15
C GLU A 134 -65.23 3.12 46.27
N GLU A 135 -64.80 4.18 45.57
CA GLU A 135 -63.57 4.19 44.78
C GLU A 135 -62.31 4.01 45.63
N LYS A 136 -62.28 4.59 46.84
CA LYS A 136 -61.16 4.43 47.79
C LYS A 136 -61.04 2.99 48.31
N ILE A 137 -62.17 2.30 48.48
CA ILE A 137 -62.20 0.87 48.87
C ILE A 137 -61.78 -0.02 47.69
N LEU A 138 -62.29 0.25 46.48
CA LEU A 138 -62.03 -0.57 45.30
C LEU A 138 -60.59 -0.41 44.77
N ASN A 139 -60.03 0.81 44.80
CA ASN A 139 -58.71 1.14 44.27
C ASN A 139 -57.86 1.89 45.32
N SER A 140 -57.61 1.24 46.46
CA SER A 140 -56.86 1.85 47.58
C SER A 140 -55.42 2.23 47.19
N ASP A 141 -54.70 1.38 46.44
CA ASP A 141 -53.31 1.62 46.05
C ASP A 141 -53.13 2.38 44.72
N ARG A 142 -54.23 2.70 44.00
CA ARG A 142 -54.18 3.18 42.61
C ARG A 142 -55.09 4.36 42.32
N LEU A 143 -54.60 5.25 41.47
CA LEU A 143 -55.37 6.36 40.91
C LEU A 143 -55.04 6.50 39.42
N THR A 144 -56.07 6.53 38.57
CA THR A 144 -55.94 6.72 37.12
C THR A 144 -56.81 7.89 36.70
N LEU A 145 -56.20 8.87 36.03
CA LEU A 145 -56.81 10.09 35.53
C LEU A 145 -56.42 10.31 34.06
N GLU A 146 -56.43 9.22 33.29
CA GLU A 146 -56.16 9.21 31.84
C GLU A 146 -57.22 10.01 31.05
N ARG A 147 -56.79 10.74 30.00
CA ARG A 147 -57.64 11.47 29.03
C ARG A 147 -58.59 12.53 29.61
N GLN A 148 -58.38 12.96 30.85
CA GLN A 148 -59.19 13.95 31.56
C GLN A 148 -58.97 15.42 31.10
N LYS A 149 -58.12 15.64 30.08
CA LYS A 149 -57.73 16.97 29.54
C LYS A 149 -57.11 17.91 30.60
N LEU A 150 -56.55 17.35 31.68
CA LEU A 150 -55.96 18.10 32.78
C LEU A 150 -54.77 18.93 32.30
N THR A 151 -54.76 20.24 32.58
CA THR A 151 -53.63 21.13 32.29
C THR A 151 -52.62 21.23 33.43
N VAL A 152 -53.00 20.79 34.63
CA VAL A 152 -52.22 20.84 35.88
C VAL A 152 -52.53 19.59 36.69
N CYS A 153 -51.54 19.04 37.41
CA CYS A 153 -51.79 17.98 38.39
C CYS A 153 -52.80 18.46 39.46
N PRO A 154 -53.91 17.76 39.71
CA PRO A 154 -54.82 18.07 40.80
C PRO A 154 -54.14 17.90 42.17
N VAL A 155 -54.68 18.57 43.19
CA VAL A 155 -54.25 18.36 44.58
C VAL A 155 -54.84 17.04 45.06
N ILE A 156 -53.96 16.09 45.36
CA ILE A 156 -54.27 14.78 45.90
C ILE A 156 -53.92 14.82 47.39
N ASP A 157 -54.91 15.10 48.22
CA ASP A 157 -54.75 15.23 49.68
C ASP A 157 -55.43 14.05 50.42
N GLY A 158 -54.85 13.63 51.55
CA GLY A 158 -55.33 12.49 52.33
C GLY A 158 -55.24 11.12 51.62
N GLU A 159 -54.30 10.95 50.69
CA GLU A 159 -54.12 9.74 49.84
C GLU A 159 -52.65 9.29 49.76
N ASP A 160 -51.91 9.49 50.85
CA ASP A 160 -50.51 9.09 51.08
C ASP A 160 -50.21 7.60 50.83
N HIS A 161 -51.24 6.75 50.91
CA HIS A 161 -51.16 5.30 50.68
C HIS A 161 -50.99 4.90 49.20
N LEU A 162 -51.15 5.82 48.25
CA LEU A 162 -51.08 5.55 46.81
C LEU A 162 -49.71 5.01 46.37
N ARG A 163 -49.73 3.95 45.56
CA ARG A 163 -48.55 3.30 44.97
C ARG A 163 -48.46 3.41 43.45
N LEU A 164 -49.60 3.56 42.77
CA LEU A 164 -49.65 3.72 41.31
C LEU A 164 -50.49 4.95 40.94
N LEU A 165 -49.91 5.86 40.15
CA LEU A 165 -50.57 7.09 39.68
C LEU A 165 -50.39 7.24 38.17
N ASN A 166 -51.50 7.32 37.45
CA ASN A 166 -51.55 7.48 35.99
C ASN A 166 -52.26 8.80 35.61
N PHE A 167 -51.58 9.61 34.80
CA PHE A 167 -52.02 10.88 34.22
C PHE A 167 -51.87 10.89 32.68
N GLN A 168 -51.93 9.74 32.03
CA GLN A 168 -51.69 9.59 30.59
C GLN A 168 -52.62 10.44 29.72
N HIS A 169 -52.11 10.90 28.56
CA HIS A 169 -52.90 11.58 27.53
C HIS A 169 -53.66 12.82 28.05
N ASN A 170 -52.96 13.68 28.80
CA ASN A 170 -53.48 14.94 29.31
C ASN A 170 -52.69 16.12 28.71
N PHE A 171 -52.87 17.32 29.25
CA PHE A 171 -52.18 18.55 28.82
C PHE A 171 -51.32 19.15 29.94
N ILE A 172 -50.84 18.31 30.88
CA ILE A 172 -50.11 18.74 32.06
C ILE A 172 -48.78 19.37 31.62
N THR A 173 -48.53 20.62 32.02
CA THR A 173 -47.31 21.35 31.65
C THR A 173 -46.20 21.28 32.69
N ARG A 174 -46.53 20.94 33.95
CA ARG A 174 -45.59 20.89 35.09
C ARG A 174 -45.98 19.80 36.08
N ILE A 175 -44.97 19.12 36.61
CA ILE A 175 -45.14 18.12 37.66
C ILE A 175 -45.15 18.85 39.02
N GLN A 176 -46.30 18.86 39.68
CA GLN A 176 -46.56 19.53 40.95
C GLN A 176 -47.67 18.81 41.72
N ASN A 177 -47.99 19.26 42.93
CA ASN A 177 -49.11 18.78 43.77
C ASN A 177 -49.08 17.28 44.17
N ILE A 178 -48.00 16.54 43.84
CA ILE A 178 -47.81 15.12 44.19
C ILE A 178 -46.81 14.88 45.34
N SER A 179 -46.24 15.94 45.92
CA SER A 179 -45.14 15.86 46.90
C SER A 179 -45.44 15.04 48.17
N ASN A 180 -46.72 14.86 48.50
CA ASN A 180 -47.17 14.11 49.68
C ASN A 180 -47.14 12.58 49.47
N LEU A 181 -47.06 12.10 48.22
CA LEU A 181 -47.22 10.70 47.85
C LEU A 181 -45.93 9.88 48.02
N GLN A 182 -45.35 9.89 49.23
CA GLN A 182 -44.03 9.33 49.52
C GLN A 182 -43.91 7.82 49.23
N HIS A 183 -45.04 7.09 49.25
CA HIS A 183 -45.13 5.66 48.97
C HIS A 183 -45.36 5.31 47.49
N LEU A 184 -45.36 6.30 46.59
CA LEU A 184 -45.58 6.08 45.16
C LEU A 184 -44.43 5.25 44.55
N VAL A 185 -44.80 4.16 43.85
CA VAL A 185 -43.88 3.20 43.21
C VAL A 185 -43.88 3.36 41.69
N PHE A 186 -45.02 3.72 41.10
CA PHE A 186 -45.23 3.88 39.66
C PHE A 186 -45.90 5.22 39.38
N LEU A 187 -45.27 6.05 38.54
CA LEU A 187 -45.80 7.33 38.06
C LEU A 187 -45.77 7.35 36.54
N ASP A 188 -46.94 7.54 35.93
CA ASP A 188 -47.11 7.62 34.49
C ASP A 188 -47.71 8.98 34.08
N LEU A 189 -46.94 9.71 33.28
CA LEU A 189 -47.21 11.04 32.75
C LEU A 189 -47.03 11.05 31.21
N TYR A 190 -47.15 9.89 30.56
CA TYR A 190 -46.99 9.74 29.11
C TYR A 190 -48.00 10.57 28.31
N ASP A 191 -47.56 11.13 27.17
CA ASP A 191 -48.36 11.95 26.25
C ASP A 191 -48.98 13.18 26.96
N ASN A 192 -48.10 14.10 27.35
CA ASN A 192 -48.41 15.34 28.07
C ASN A 192 -47.59 16.53 27.50
N GLN A 193 -47.56 17.69 28.19
CA GLN A 193 -46.86 18.90 27.73
C GLN A 193 -45.76 19.36 28.70
N ILE A 194 -45.16 18.43 29.45
CA ILE A 194 -44.15 18.73 30.49
C ILE A 194 -42.86 19.21 29.83
N GLU A 195 -42.37 20.40 30.20
CA GLU A 195 -41.12 20.97 29.66
C GLU A 195 -39.89 20.76 30.56
N GLU A 196 -40.11 20.53 31.86
CA GLU A 196 -39.07 20.29 32.87
C GLU A 196 -39.53 19.23 33.88
N ILE A 197 -38.60 18.38 34.32
CA ILE A 197 -38.82 17.42 35.39
C ILE A 197 -38.78 18.16 36.73
N SER A 198 -39.91 18.26 37.42
CA SER A 198 -40.07 18.99 38.70
C SER A 198 -40.81 18.17 39.75
N GLY A 199 -40.81 18.60 41.01
CA GLY A 199 -41.73 18.06 42.04
C GLY A 199 -41.53 16.60 42.49
N LEU A 200 -40.53 15.88 41.96
CA LEU A 200 -40.27 14.46 42.30
C LEU A 200 -39.43 14.24 43.57
N SER A 201 -38.90 15.31 44.19
CA SER A 201 -37.84 15.24 45.22
C SER A 201 -38.19 14.50 46.52
N THR A 202 -39.48 14.24 46.78
CA THR A 202 -39.98 13.49 47.93
C THR A 202 -40.28 12.01 47.62
N LEU A 203 -40.35 11.62 46.34
CA LEU A 203 -40.87 10.33 45.87
C LEU A 203 -39.82 9.20 45.94
N ARG A 204 -39.20 9.04 47.11
CA ARG A 204 -38.06 8.13 47.33
C ARG A 204 -38.38 6.64 47.08
N SER A 205 -39.66 6.26 47.09
CA SER A 205 -40.13 4.90 46.79
C SER A 205 -40.34 4.61 45.30
N LEU A 206 -40.15 5.59 44.41
CA LEU A 206 -40.47 5.45 43.00
C LEU A 206 -39.51 4.49 42.29
N ARG A 207 -40.08 3.47 41.61
CA ARG A 207 -39.37 2.43 40.86
C ARG A 207 -39.57 2.54 39.35
N VAL A 208 -40.68 3.12 38.91
CA VAL A 208 -41.01 3.31 37.49
C VAL A 208 -41.50 4.74 37.26
N LEU A 209 -40.87 5.43 36.32
CA LEU A 209 -41.21 6.78 35.90
C LEU A 209 -41.35 6.83 34.37
N LEU A 210 -42.56 7.10 33.89
CA LEU A 210 -42.89 7.17 32.46
C LEU A 210 -43.23 8.62 32.08
N LEU A 211 -42.34 9.24 31.30
CA LEU A 211 -42.39 10.64 30.85
C LEU A 211 -42.28 10.74 29.30
N GLY A 212 -42.51 9.64 28.59
CA GLY A 212 -42.48 9.61 27.13
C GLY A 212 -43.54 10.52 26.49
N LYS A 213 -43.26 11.02 25.27
CA LYS A 213 -44.08 12.03 24.56
C LYS A 213 -44.39 13.26 25.41
N ASN A 214 -43.34 13.98 25.78
CA ASN A 214 -43.43 15.26 26.46
C ASN A 214 -42.54 16.30 25.73
N ARG A 215 -42.20 17.41 26.37
CA ARG A 215 -41.37 18.48 25.81
C ARG A 215 -40.09 18.71 26.62
N ILE A 216 -39.65 17.69 27.36
CA ILE A 216 -38.52 17.76 28.28
C ILE A 216 -37.24 18.01 27.48
N LYS A 217 -36.54 19.11 27.79
CA LYS A 217 -35.28 19.49 27.12
C LYS A 217 -34.04 19.04 27.90
N LYS A 218 -34.20 18.79 29.20
CA LYS A 218 -33.11 18.50 30.13
C LYS A 218 -33.52 17.41 31.12
N ILE A 219 -32.61 16.49 31.43
CA ILE A 219 -32.76 15.57 32.57
C ILE A 219 -32.32 16.32 33.84
N SER A 220 -33.23 16.48 34.79
CA SER A 220 -33.01 17.24 36.04
C SER A 220 -33.84 16.66 37.19
N ASN A 221 -33.48 17.02 38.43
CA ASN A 221 -34.25 16.75 39.65
C ASN A 221 -34.57 15.26 39.93
N LEU A 222 -33.73 14.33 39.44
CA LEU A 222 -33.84 12.88 39.69
C LEU A 222 -33.04 12.41 40.92
N ASP A 223 -32.33 13.32 41.59
CA ASP A 223 -31.33 13.13 42.66
C ASP A 223 -31.83 12.29 43.86
N SER A 224 -33.15 12.28 44.07
CA SER A 224 -33.84 11.57 45.16
C SER A 224 -34.23 10.13 44.82
N LEU A 225 -34.29 9.78 43.52
CA LEU A 225 -34.98 8.59 43.00
C LEU A 225 -34.07 7.37 42.90
N LYS A 226 -33.27 7.10 43.94
CA LYS A 226 -32.19 6.09 43.92
C LYS A 226 -32.66 4.65 43.70
N ASN A 227 -33.96 4.38 43.87
CA ASN A 227 -34.59 3.07 43.72
C ASN A 227 -35.28 2.87 42.35
N LEU A 228 -35.03 3.75 41.37
CA LEU A 228 -35.69 3.73 40.07
C LEU A 228 -35.14 2.62 39.17
N ASP A 229 -35.93 1.58 38.88
CA ASP A 229 -35.56 0.50 37.94
C ASP A 229 -35.81 0.87 36.47
N VAL A 230 -36.81 1.72 36.19
CA VAL A 230 -37.25 2.04 34.82
C VAL A 230 -37.50 3.54 34.66
N LEU A 231 -36.82 4.13 33.68
CA LEU A 231 -36.99 5.52 33.25
C LEU A 231 -37.30 5.57 31.75
N ASP A 232 -38.49 6.05 31.40
CA ASP A 232 -38.87 6.30 30.01
C ASP A 232 -39.00 7.80 29.73
N LEU A 233 -38.17 8.29 28.81
CA LEU A 233 -38.08 9.66 28.34
C LEU A 233 -38.17 9.73 26.79
N HIS A 234 -38.71 8.71 26.12
CA HIS A 234 -38.77 8.70 24.65
C HIS A 234 -39.66 9.81 24.07
N GLY A 235 -39.35 10.32 22.88
CA GLY A 235 -40.18 11.35 22.24
C GLY A 235 -40.17 12.67 23.01
N ASN A 236 -38.98 13.12 23.42
CA ASN A 236 -38.75 14.40 24.10
C ASN A 236 -37.74 15.25 23.30
N GLN A 237 -37.20 16.31 23.89
CA GLN A 237 -36.27 17.27 23.25
C GLN A 237 -34.88 17.24 23.91
N ILE A 238 -34.49 16.10 24.50
CA ILE A 238 -33.26 15.96 25.29
C ILE A 238 -32.05 15.96 24.35
N THR A 239 -31.12 16.90 24.55
CA THR A 239 -29.88 17.02 23.75
C THR A 239 -28.65 16.39 24.39
N LYS A 240 -28.69 16.09 25.70
CA LYS A 240 -27.57 15.50 26.45
C LYS A 240 -28.04 14.50 27.51
N ILE A 241 -27.20 13.51 27.80
CA ILE A 241 -27.34 12.62 28.95
C ILE A 241 -26.62 13.26 30.15
N GLU A 242 -27.36 13.52 31.22
CA GLU A 242 -26.86 14.09 32.48
C GLU A 242 -27.82 13.78 33.64
N ASN A 243 -27.38 13.99 34.89
CA ASN A 243 -28.14 13.74 36.14
C ASN A 243 -28.84 12.36 36.22
N ILE A 244 -28.13 11.30 35.81
CA ILE A 244 -28.55 9.90 36.00
C ILE A 244 -27.50 9.01 36.69
N ASN A 245 -26.27 9.50 36.85
CA ASN A 245 -25.10 8.76 37.35
C ASN A 245 -25.27 8.13 38.74
N HIS A 246 -26.24 8.61 39.53
CA HIS A 246 -26.57 8.13 40.87
C HIS A 246 -27.71 7.08 40.90
N LEU A 247 -28.27 6.69 39.74
CA LEU A 247 -29.37 5.75 39.61
C LEU A 247 -28.85 4.30 39.46
N SER A 248 -28.12 3.81 40.46
CA SER A 248 -27.42 2.51 40.42
C SER A 248 -28.34 1.29 40.24
N GLU A 249 -29.62 1.40 40.61
CA GLU A 249 -30.64 0.35 40.43
C GLU A 249 -31.34 0.39 39.06
N LEU A 250 -31.06 1.39 38.21
CA LEU A 250 -31.72 1.57 36.92
C LEU A 250 -31.40 0.41 35.97
N ARG A 251 -32.44 -0.30 35.50
CA ARG A 251 -32.33 -1.50 34.64
C ARG A 251 -32.69 -1.22 33.19
N VAL A 252 -33.60 -0.27 32.96
CA VAL A 252 -34.12 0.10 31.64
C VAL A 252 -34.14 1.62 31.50
N LEU A 253 -33.44 2.14 30.49
CA LEU A 253 -33.42 3.55 30.13
C LEU A 253 -33.87 3.72 28.67
N ASN A 254 -35.01 4.39 28.47
CA ASN A 254 -35.55 4.68 27.14
C ASN A 254 -35.41 6.17 26.80
N LEU A 255 -34.55 6.47 25.83
CA LEU A 255 -34.23 7.81 25.32
C LEU A 255 -34.46 7.91 23.80
N ALA A 256 -35.20 6.98 23.19
CA ALA A 256 -35.49 7.00 21.77
C ALA A 256 -36.27 8.26 21.33
N ARG A 257 -36.13 8.71 20.08
CA ARG A 257 -36.76 9.96 19.58
C ARG A 257 -36.45 11.16 20.46
N ASN A 258 -35.16 11.45 20.62
CA ASN A 258 -34.63 12.66 21.26
C ASN A 258 -33.61 13.33 20.31
N LEU A 259 -32.81 14.27 20.82
CA LEU A 259 -31.85 15.07 20.06
C LEU A 259 -30.40 14.82 20.51
N LEU A 260 -30.10 13.61 21.01
CA LEU A 260 -28.77 13.23 21.47
C LEU A 260 -27.80 13.11 20.29
N SER A 261 -26.65 13.78 20.36
CA SER A 261 -25.58 13.71 19.33
C SER A 261 -24.38 12.84 19.73
N ILE A 262 -24.16 12.64 21.03
CA ILE A 262 -23.08 11.83 21.61
C ILE A 262 -23.67 11.03 22.78
N VAL A 263 -23.21 9.80 22.97
CA VAL A 263 -23.46 9.02 24.19
C VAL A 263 -22.25 9.19 25.11
N GLU A 264 -22.48 9.74 26.29
CA GLU A 264 -21.51 10.03 27.36
C GLU A 264 -22.26 10.06 28.71
N ASN A 265 -21.54 10.11 29.84
CA ASN A 265 -22.09 10.25 31.20
C ASN A 265 -22.97 9.07 31.70
N LEU A 266 -22.70 7.84 31.26
CA LEU A 266 -23.43 6.64 31.72
C LEU A 266 -22.83 5.98 32.98
N ASN A 267 -21.69 6.48 33.46
CA ASN A 267 -20.96 5.96 34.61
C ASN A 267 -21.81 5.97 35.90
N GLY A 268 -21.84 4.83 36.61
CA GLY A 268 -22.61 4.62 37.85
C GLY A 268 -23.97 3.91 37.68
N LEU A 269 -24.38 3.62 36.44
CA LEU A 269 -25.61 2.86 36.12
C LEU A 269 -25.40 1.34 36.22
N ASP A 270 -24.91 0.87 37.38
CA ASP A 270 -24.41 -0.49 37.59
C ASP A 270 -25.42 -1.61 37.28
N SER A 271 -26.71 -1.33 37.34
CA SER A 271 -27.79 -2.29 37.07
C SER A 271 -28.36 -2.24 35.65
N LEU A 272 -27.86 -1.36 34.76
CA LEU A 272 -28.48 -1.11 33.47
C LEU A 272 -28.35 -2.32 32.55
N THR A 273 -29.48 -2.83 32.05
CA THR A 273 -29.57 -4.01 31.18
C THR A 273 -30.04 -3.67 29.76
N GLU A 274 -30.78 -2.57 29.60
CA GLU A 274 -31.45 -2.16 28.37
C GLU A 274 -31.35 -0.64 28.19
N LEU A 275 -30.70 -0.21 27.11
CA LEU A 275 -30.56 1.20 26.73
C LEU A 275 -31.10 1.40 25.31
N ASN A 276 -32.18 2.18 25.19
CA ASN A 276 -32.81 2.49 23.90
C ASN A 276 -32.54 3.93 23.48
N LEU A 277 -31.82 4.10 22.37
CA LEU A 277 -31.36 5.38 21.80
C LEU A 277 -31.81 5.55 20.33
N ARG A 278 -32.77 4.74 19.86
CA ARG A 278 -33.26 4.79 18.47
C ARG A 278 -33.77 6.17 18.06
N HIS A 279 -33.63 6.54 16.79
CA HIS A 279 -34.06 7.85 16.27
C HIS A 279 -33.50 9.03 17.09
N ASN A 280 -32.17 9.06 17.27
CA ASN A 280 -31.45 10.22 17.77
C ASN A 280 -30.50 10.73 16.66
N GLN A 281 -29.53 11.56 16.99
CA GLN A 281 -28.52 12.09 16.07
C GLN A 281 -27.11 11.62 16.44
N VAL A 282 -27.00 10.48 17.14
CA VAL A 282 -25.74 10.00 17.73
C VAL A 282 -24.73 9.73 16.62
N SER A 283 -23.59 10.41 16.67
CA SER A 283 -22.46 10.15 15.78
C SER A 283 -21.35 9.33 16.44
N ALA A 284 -21.20 9.40 17.77
CA ALA A 284 -20.13 8.71 18.51
C ALA A 284 -20.58 8.27 19.91
N ILE A 285 -19.96 7.19 20.41
CA ILE A 285 -20.33 6.53 21.67
C ILE A 285 -19.12 6.41 22.63
N LYS A 286 -19.36 6.69 23.91
CA LYS A 286 -18.39 6.61 25.01
C LYS A 286 -19.08 6.12 26.29
N ASP A 287 -18.29 5.70 27.28
CA ASP A 287 -18.76 5.30 28.61
C ASP A 287 -19.79 4.14 28.62
N VAL A 288 -19.79 3.28 27.59
CA VAL A 288 -20.70 2.11 27.48
C VAL A 288 -19.96 0.80 27.81
N ASP A 289 -18.65 0.78 27.57
CA ASP A 289 -17.69 -0.20 28.07
C ASP A 289 -17.70 -0.31 29.60
N THR A 290 -17.96 0.79 30.31
CA THR A 290 -17.97 0.84 31.78
C THR A 290 -19.21 0.19 32.42
N LEU A 291 -20.24 -0.17 31.62
CA LEU A 291 -21.52 -0.69 32.12
C LEU A 291 -21.48 -2.22 32.35
N PRO A 292 -21.43 -2.70 33.61
CA PRO A 292 -21.13 -4.10 33.91
C PRO A 292 -22.27 -5.08 33.60
N ARG A 293 -23.47 -4.59 33.26
CA ARG A 293 -24.68 -5.39 33.06
C ARG A 293 -25.46 -5.10 31.77
N LEU A 294 -24.99 -4.19 30.91
CA LEU A 294 -25.73 -3.80 29.71
C LEU A 294 -25.77 -4.96 28.71
N GLN A 295 -26.96 -5.49 28.46
CA GLN A 295 -27.17 -6.61 27.53
C GLN A 295 -27.68 -6.14 26.17
N ARG A 296 -28.56 -5.14 26.14
CA ARG A 296 -29.31 -4.74 24.94
C ARG A 296 -29.18 -3.24 24.67
N LEU A 297 -28.59 -2.89 23.53
CA LEU A 297 -28.31 -1.52 23.11
C LEU A 297 -28.96 -1.22 21.75
N PHE A 298 -29.94 -0.31 21.72
CA PHE A 298 -30.68 0.00 20.50
C PHE A 298 -30.28 1.36 19.93
N LEU A 299 -29.56 1.36 18.81
CA LEU A 299 -29.01 2.56 18.14
C LEU A 299 -29.57 2.76 16.72
N SER A 300 -30.62 2.03 16.34
CA SER A 300 -31.27 2.14 15.02
C SER A 300 -31.62 3.60 14.66
N PHE A 301 -31.40 4.01 13.42
CA PHE A 301 -31.62 5.37 12.93
C PHE A 301 -30.89 6.44 13.75
N ASN A 302 -29.55 6.41 13.69
CA ASN A 302 -28.63 7.43 14.19
C ASN A 302 -27.63 7.82 13.07
N ASN A 303 -26.57 8.57 13.39
CA ASN A 303 -25.62 9.13 12.42
C ASN A 303 -24.21 8.53 12.51
N ILE A 304 -24.09 7.29 13.03
CA ILE A 304 -22.81 6.58 13.21
C ILE A 304 -22.20 6.25 11.84
N SER A 305 -20.96 6.67 11.61
CA SER A 305 -20.37 6.70 10.27
C SER A 305 -19.11 5.84 10.11
N SER A 306 -18.21 5.83 11.10
CA SER A 306 -17.08 4.89 11.16
C SER A 306 -17.34 3.75 12.14
N PHE A 307 -16.53 2.69 12.04
CA PHE A 307 -16.42 1.70 13.11
C PHE A 307 -15.70 2.28 14.36
N ASP A 308 -14.83 3.28 14.16
CA ASP A 308 -14.11 3.94 15.26
C ASP A 308 -15.07 4.64 16.24
N ASP A 309 -16.20 5.17 15.74
CA ASP A 309 -17.27 5.83 16.50
C ASP A 309 -17.95 4.92 17.55
N ILE A 310 -17.79 3.60 17.40
CA ILE A 310 -18.37 2.55 18.25
C ILE A 310 -17.32 1.59 18.82
N LEU A 311 -16.02 1.90 18.69
CA LEU A 311 -14.94 0.98 19.05
C LEU A 311 -14.99 0.52 20.52
N CYS A 312 -15.37 1.42 21.44
CA CYS A 312 -15.56 1.12 22.87
C CYS A 312 -16.57 -0.02 23.13
N LEU A 313 -17.54 -0.24 22.23
CA LEU A 313 -18.51 -1.33 22.38
C LEU A 313 -17.87 -2.72 22.20
N ALA A 314 -16.69 -2.82 21.58
CA ALA A 314 -15.97 -4.08 21.47
C ALA A 314 -15.42 -4.55 22.84
N ASP A 315 -15.02 -3.63 23.72
CA ASP A 315 -14.51 -3.93 25.06
C ASP A 315 -15.63 -4.28 26.07
N SER A 316 -16.88 -3.98 25.74
CA SER A 316 -18.05 -4.25 26.59
C SER A 316 -18.35 -5.75 26.71
N SER A 317 -17.86 -6.38 27.77
CA SER A 317 -18.00 -7.83 28.03
C SER A 317 -19.43 -8.31 28.33
N SER A 318 -20.36 -7.40 28.61
CA SER A 318 -21.75 -7.67 29.02
C SER A 318 -22.75 -7.69 27.84
N LEU A 319 -22.40 -7.03 26.73
CA LEU A 319 -23.31 -6.74 25.62
C LEU A 319 -23.62 -7.97 24.75
N SER A 320 -24.91 -8.31 24.61
CA SER A 320 -25.37 -9.47 23.83
C SER A 320 -26.17 -9.11 22.57
N ASP A 321 -26.86 -7.97 22.56
CA ASP A 321 -27.74 -7.56 21.47
C ASP A 321 -27.50 -6.09 21.11
N ILE A 322 -27.19 -5.83 19.84
CA ILE A 322 -27.05 -4.48 19.30
C ILE A 322 -27.88 -4.31 18.02
N THR A 323 -28.35 -3.08 17.78
CA THR A 323 -28.99 -2.71 16.51
C THR A 323 -28.43 -1.37 16.04
N LEU A 324 -27.92 -1.33 14.81
CA LEU A 324 -27.33 -0.15 14.16
C LEU A 324 -27.99 0.11 12.80
N ASP A 325 -29.05 -0.63 12.45
CA ASP A 325 -29.84 -0.46 11.25
C ASP A 325 -30.28 0.99 11.02
N GLY A 326 -30.20 1.49 9.78
CA GLY A 326 -30.50 2.88 9.46
C GLY A 326 -29.42 3.90 9.82
N ASN A 327 -28.26 3.50 10.35
CA ASN A 327 -27.06 4.35 10.41
C ASN A 327 -26.29 4.33 9.08
N PRO A 328 -25.50 5.37 8.75
CA PRO A 328 -24.58 5.37 7.61
C PRO A 328 -23.67 4.13 7.57
N ILE A 329 -23.05 3.74 8.69
CA ILE A 329 -22.17 2.56 8.77
C ILE A 329 -22.89 1.27 8.32
N ALA A 330 -24.20 1.13 8.55
CA ALA A 330 -24.95 -0.08 8.23
C ALA A 330 -25.24 -0.25 6.71
N GLN A 331 -24.88 0.73 5.88
CA GLN A 331 -24.99 0.66 4.42
C GLN A 331 -23.77 0.00 3.77
N GLU A 332 -22.64 -0.06 4.48
CA GLU A 332 -21.36 -0.57 3.97
C GLU A 332 -21.34 -2.10 3.87
N THR A 333 -20.75 -2.65 2.79
CA THR A 333 -20.73 -4.12 2.58
C THR A 333 -19.85 -4.86 3.59
N TRP A 334 -18.86 -4.17 4.18
CA TRP A 334 -17.96 -4.74 5.19
C TRP A 334 -18.54 -4.66 6.62
N TYR A 335 -19.53 -3.82 6.86
CA TYR A 335 -20.10 -3.49 8.18
C TYR A 335 -20.27 -4.71 9.09
N LYS A 336 -21.04 -5.70 8.63
CA LYS A 336 -21.33 -6.91 9.41
C LYS A 336 -20.08 -7.73 9.70
N HIS A 337 -19.17 -7.85 8.74
CA HIS A 337 -17.94 -8.62 8.95
C HIS A 337 -17.01 -7.92 9.95
N THR A 338 -16.91 -6.59 9.92
CA THR A 338 -16.12 -5.82 10.89
C THR A 338 -16.73 -5.88 12.29
N VAL A 339 -18.05 -5.69 12.43
CA VAL A 339 -18.75 -5.85 13.73
C VAL A 339 -18.58 -7.27 14.27
N LEU A 340 -18.88 -8.29 13.47
CA LEU A 340 -18.77 -9.70 13.87
C LEU A 340 -17.32 -10.19 14.07
N HIS A 341 -16.31 -9.41 13.66
CA HIS A 341 -14.89 -9.71 13.92
C HIS A 341 -14.42 -9.15 15.26
N HIS A 342 -14.79 -7.91 15.59
CA HIS A 342 -14.32 -7.25 16.81
C HIS A 342 -15.22 -7.53 18.02
N MET A 343 -16.53 -7.75 17.79
CA MET A 343 -17.55 -7.85 18.85
C MET A 343 -17.98 -9.31 19.06
N MET A 344 -17.03 -10.15 19.46
CA MET A 344 -17.21 -11.60 19.66
C MET A 344 -18.36 -11.97 20.60
N GLN A 345 -18.63 -11.13 21.61
CA GLN A 345 -19.65 -11.31 22.65
C GLN A 345 -21.10 -11.30 22.13
N LEU A 346 -21.34 -10.68 20.97
CA LEU A 346 -22.68 -10.51 20.45
C LEU A 346 -23.37 -11.85 20.10
N ARG A 347 -24.67 -11.89 20.38
CA ARG A 347 -25.60 -12.96 20.03
C ARG A 347 -26.63 -12.51 18.98
N GLN A 348 -26.89 -11.21 18.91
CA GLN A 348 -27.88 -10.63 18.01
C GLN A 348 -27.37 -9.29 17.44
N LEU A 349 -27.53 -9.12 16.12
CA LEU A 349 -27.18 -7.93 15.37
C LEU A 349 -28.37 -7.53 14.48
N ASP A 350 -28.82 -6.28 14.54
CA ASP A 350 -29.95 -5.75 13.74
C ASP A 350 -31.21 -6.63 13.85
N MET A 351 -31.55 -7.02 15.09
CA MET A 351 -32.65 -7.93 15.44
C MET A 351 -32.54 -9.36 14.85
N LYS A 352 -31.38 -9.75 14.31
CA LYS A 352 -31.11 -11.09 13.74
C LYS A 352 -30.08 -11.82 14.59
N ARG A 353 -30.38 -13.07 14.96
CA ARG A 353 -29.42 -13.93 15.66
C ARG A 353 -28.21 -14.20 14.78
N ILE A 354 -27.03 -14.05 15.37
CA ILE A 354 -25.75 -14.33 14.73
C ILE A 354 -25.56 -15.85 14.71
N THR A 355 -25.34 -16.42 13.53
CA THR A 355 -24.95 -17.83 13.40
C THR A 355 -23.43 -18.01 13.50
N GLU A 356 -22.99 -19.19 13.95
CA GLU A 356 -21.55 -19.49 14.02
C GLU A 356 -20.90 -19.52 12.63
N GLU A 357 -21.67 -19.83 11.58
CA GLU A 357 -21.21 -19.77 10.20
C GLU A 357 -20.98 -18.32 9.72
N GLU A 358 -21.83 -17.37 10.11
CA GLU A 358 -21.60 -15.94 9.84
C GLU A 358 -20.35 -15.42 10.59
N ARG A 359 -20.14 -15.83 11.84
CA ARG A 359 -18.93 -15.52 12.63
C ARG A 359 -17.68 -16.11 11.96
N ARG A 360 -17.73 -17.38 11.53
CA ARG A 360 -16.65 -18.07 10.79
C ARG A 360 -16.33 -17.34 9.48
N MET A 361 -17.34 -16.96 8.72
CA MET A 361 -17.17 -16.23 7.46
C MET A 361 -16.64 -14.81 7.66
N ALA A 362 -17.04 -14.10 8.72
CA ALA A 362 -16.46 -12.81 9.09
C ALA A 362 -14.98 -12.92 9.46
N SER A 363 -14.58 -13.92 10.26
CA SER A 363 -13.19 -14.20 10.60
C SER A 363 -12.33 -14.51 9.38
N VAL A 364 -12.83 -15.35 8.45
CA VAL A 364 -12.14 -15.66 7.18
C VAL A 364 -12.02 -14.41 6.29
N ALA A 365 -13.05 -13.58 6.21
CA ALA A 365 -13.03 -12.34 5.44
C ALA A 365 -12.00 -11.34 5.99
N ALA A 366 -11.98 -11.13 7.32
CA ALA A 366 -11.03 -10.25 8.00
C ALA A 366 -9.57 -10.72 7.80
N ARG A 367 -9.29 -12.02 8.00
CA ARG A 367 -7.97 -12.60 7.75
C ARG A 367 -7.51 -12.44 6.29
N LYS A 368 -8.40 -12.67 5.32
CA LYS A 368 -8.11 -12.50 3.89
C LYS A 368 -7.80 -11.04 3.53
N GLU A 369 -8.52 -10.09 4.12
CA GLU A 369 -8.28 -8.66 3.90
C GLU A 369 -6.97 -8.19 4.55
N GLU A 370 -6.65 -8.68 5.75
CA GLU A 370 -5.39 -8.40 6.42
C GLU A 370 -4.18 -9.00 5.65
N GLU A 371 -4.32 -10.21 5.13
CA GLU A 371 -3.35 -10.84 4.22
C GLU A 371 -3.18 -10.05 2.92
N ARG A 372 -4.27 -9.58 2.30
CA ARG A 372 -4.23 -8.70 1.12
C ARG A 372 -3.49 -7.38 1.41
N LYS A 373 -3.76 -6.74 2.56
CA LYS A 373 -3.06 -5.52 3.00
C LYS A 373 -1.55 -5.79 3.20
N ARG A 374 -1.20 -6.89 3.86
CA ARG A 374 0.19 -7.31 4.13
C ARG A 374 0.99 -7.57 2.85
N GLU A 375 0.42 -8.31 1.91
CA GLU A 375 1.06 -8.58 0.62
C GLU A 375 1.17 -7.30 -0.24
N SER A 376 0.14 -6.44 -0.26
CA SER A 376 0.19 -5.13 -0.92
C SER A 376 1.29 -4.23 -0.34
N HIS A 377 1.48 -4.24 0.99
CA HIS A 377 2.55 -3.48 1.65
C HIS A 377 3.93 -4.04 1.30
N LYS A 378 4.10 -5.37 1.33
CA LYS A 378 5.32 -6.06 0.91
C LYS A 378 5.69 -5.77 -0.54
N GLN A 379 4.73 -5.74 -1.46
CA GLN A 379 4.95 -5.34 -2.86
C GLN A 379 5.34 -3.87 -3.00
N SER A 380 4.73 -2.98 -2.21
CA SER A 380 5.14 -1.56 -2.17
C SER A 380 6.59 -1.40 -1.67
N LEU A 381 6.97 -2.14 -0.62
CA LEU A 381 8.33 -2.12 -0.07
C LEU A 381 9.35 -2.70 -1.06
N LEU A 382 8.99 -3.74 -1.82
CA LEU A 382 9.84 -4.30 -2.88
C LEU A 382 10.03 -3.32 -4.04
N LYS A 383 8.98 -2.60 -4.46
CA LYS A 383 9.08 -1.54 -5.46
C LYS A 383 9.96 -0.40 -5.00
N GLU A 384 9.80 0.06 -3.76
CA GLU A 384 10.63 1.15 -3.22
C GLU A 384 12.10 0.74 -3.06
N LYS A 385 12.37 -0.50 -2.61
CA LYS A 385 13.75 -1.04 -2.58
C LYS A 385 14.38 -1.08 -3.98
N LYS A 386 13.65 -1.57 -5.00
CA LYS A 386 14.11 -1.51 -6.41
C LYS A 386 14.44 -0.07 -6.84
N ARG A 387 13.54 0.88 -6.57
CA ARG A 387 13.73 2.30 -6.92
C ARG A 387 15.02 2.87 -6.30
N LEU A 388 15.25 2.61 -5.02
CA LEU A 388 16.46 3.05 -4.32
C LEU A 388 17.73 2.40 -4.87
N THR A 389 17.69 1.10 -5.23
CA THR A 389 18.82 0.42 -5.91
C THR A 389 19.16 1.09 -7.24
N ILE A 390 18.16 1.35 -8.09
CA ILE A 390 18.37 2.00 -9.40
C ILE A 390 18.91 3.43 -9.23
N CYS A 391 18.36 4.22 -8.29
CA CYS A 391 18.88 5.56 -7.98
C CYS A 391 20.34 5.56 -7.48
N ASN A 392 20.73 4.55 -6.69
CA ASN A 392 22.12 4.42 -6.22
C ASN A 392 23.09 4.10 -7.37
N ILE A 393 22.69 3.24 -8.30
CA ILE A 393 23.49 2.89 -9.50
C ILE A 393 23.66 4.12 -10.39
N ALA A 394 22.58 4.86 -10.68
CA ALA A 394 22.64 6.09 -11.46
C ALA A 394 23.60 7.13 -10.83
N ARG A 395 23.60 7.24 -9.49
CA ARG A 395 24.53 8.12 -8.77
C ARG A 395 25.98 7.62 -8.80
N GLN A 396 26.22 6.30 -8.73
CA GLN A 396 27.56 5.73 -8.89
C GLN A 396 28.10 5.98 -10.31
N TRP A 397 27.26 5.80 -11.32
CA TRP A 397 27.56 6.11 -12.72
C TRP A 397 27.89 7.59 -12.92
N GLU A 398 27.09 8.51 -12.37
CA GLU A 398 27.36 9.95 -12.38
C GLU A 398 28.72 10.29 -11.74
N ILE A 399 29.06 9.70 -10.59
CA ILE A 399 30.37 9.89 -9.92
C ILE A 399 31.52 9.35 -10.79
N GLN A 400 31.33 8.21 -11.47
CA GLN A 400 32.31 7.62 -12.38
C GLN A 400 32.56 8.50 -13.61
N GLN A 401 31.52 9.05 -14.23
CA GLN A 401 31.69 9.97 -15.37
C GLN A 401 32.39 11.27 -14.93
N ASN A 402 31.98 11.90 -13.82
CA ASN A 402 32.64 13.09 -13.27
C ASN A 402 34.13 12.85 -12.97
N ARG A 403 34.50 11.65 -12.49
CA ARG A 403 35.90 11.27 -12.27
C ARG A 403 36.67 11.16 -13.58
N ILE A 404 36.09 10.55 -14.61
CA ILE A 404 36.71 10.40 -15.94
C ILE A 404 36.90 11.80 -16.59
N GLU A 405 35.94 12.71 -16.46
CA GLU A 405 36.07 14.09 -16.96
C GLU A 405 37.18 14.86 -16.23
N LEU A 406 37.30 14.72 -14.90
CA LEU A 406 38.36 15.36 -14.12
C LEU A 406 39.75 14.79 -14.45
N GLU A 407 39.87 13.47 -14.60
CA GLU A 407 41.11 12.81 -15.03
C GLU A 407 41.46 13.18 -16.48
N ALA A 408 40.48 13.44 -17.35
CA ALA A 408 40.72 13.95 -18.70
C ALA A 408 41.24 15.40 -18.70
N SER A 409 40.65 16.31 -17.89
CA SER A 409 41.12 17.69 -17.80
C SER A 409 42.55 17.79 -17.25
N LEU A 410 42.86 17.03 -16.20
CA LEU A 410 44.18 17.02 -15.54
C LEU A 410 45.33 16.48 -16.42
N ASN A 411 45.00 15.82 -17.53
CA ASN A 411 46.00 15.34 -18.50
C ASN A 411 46.21 16.28 -19.70
N GLN A 412 45.28 17.21 -19.99
CA GLN A 412 45.47 18.18 -21.08
C GLN A 412 46.53 19.24 -20.77
N ASP A 413 46.73 19.59 -19.49
CA ASP A 413 47.74 20.58 -19.07
C ASP A 413 49.20 20.09 -19.14
N LYS A 414 49.46 18.82 -19.46
CA LYS A 414 50.81 18.24 -19.41
C LYS A 414 51.61 18.30 -20.72
N ASP A 415 50.96 18.50 -21.87
CA ASP A 415 51.63 18.49 -23.18
C ASP A 415 52.22 19.85 -23.61
N ASN A 416 52.17 20.88 -22.76
CA ASN A 416 52.55 22.25 -23.08
C ASN A 416 53.69 22.85 -22.22
N GLN A 417 54.82 22.14 -22.08
CA GLN A 417 56.08 22.78 -21.67
C GLN A 417 57.35 22.02 -22.11
N PRO A 418 58.37 22.70 -22.68
CA PRO A 418 59.66 22.08 -23.01
C PRO A 418 60.61 22.05 -21.79
N CYS A 419 61.33 20.94 -21.60
CA CYS A 419 62.29 20.78 -20.50
C CYS A 419 63.52 21.71 -20.62
N PRO A 420 64.05 22.20 -19.49
CA PRO A 420 65.46 21.90 -19.22
C PRO A 420 65.83 21.61 -17.75
N ILE A 421 66.50 20.47 -17.55
CA ILE A 421 67.74 20.25 -16.76
C ILE A 421 67.99 21.01 -15.42
N ASN A 422 68.33 20.22 -14.39
CA ASN A 422 68.99 20.54 -13.10
C ASN A 422 68.18 21.22 -11.97
N GLY A 423 68.41 20.75 -10.72
CA GLY A 423 68.29 21.59 -9.52
C GLY A 423 67.45 21.06 -8.34
N SER A 424 67.99 20.10 -7.58
CA SER A 424 67.74 19.83 -6.14
C SER A 424 66.48 20.40 -5.43
N ALA A 425 65.63 19.46 -4.96
CA ALA A 425 64.81 19.52 -3.73
C ALA A 425 63.78 20.66 -3.52
N ALA A 426 62.51 20.27 -3.33
CA ALA A 426 61.92 20.16 -1.98
C ALA A 426 60.51 19.50 -1.99
N TYR A 427 59.98 19.23 -0.79
CA TYR A 427 58.59 18.87 -0.45
C TYR A 427 57.94 17.63 -1.10
N VAL A 428 58.19 16.50 -0.46
CA VAL A 428 57.21 15.40 -0.34
C VAL A 428 56.02 15.89 0.49
N PHE A 429 54.79 15.57 0.07
CA PHE A 429 53.62 15.47 0.94
C PHE A 429 53.06 14.02 0.88
N PRO A 430 52.49 13.47 1.97
CA PRO A 430 52.28 12.02 2.10
C PRO A 430 51.03 11.47 1.41
N GLU A 431 50.95 10.13 1.33
CA GLU A 431 49.81 9.39 0.80
C GLU A 431 48.57 9.45 1.72
N GLU A 432 47.47 10.06 1.26
CA GLU A 432 46.13 9.82 1.86
C GLU A 432 45.11 9.21 0.86
N SER A 433 45.53 8.92 -0.37
CA SER A 433 44.71 8.30 -1.43
C SER A 433 44.45 6.79 -1.24
N ARG A 434 44.49 6.27 0.00
CA ARG A 434 44.13 4.87 0.33
C ARG A 434 42.88 4.74 1.23
N SER A 435 42.37 5.84 1.76
CA SER A 435 41.21 5.84 2.65
C SER A 435 39.88 5.65 1.90
N LEU A 436 39.62 6.43 0.85
CA LEU A 436 38.34 6.39 0.11
C LEU A 436 38.07 5.02 -0.54
N ASP A 437 39.04 4.45 -1.26
CA ASP A 437 38.83 3.14 -1.92
C ASP A 437 38.57 2.01 -0.90
N THR A 438 39.11 2.12 0.31
CA THR A 438 38.85 1.17 1.40
C THR A 438 37.45 1.36 2.00
N ILE A 439 36.97 2.60 2.11
CA ILE A 439 35.61 2.93 2.56
C ILE A 439 34.56 2.52 1.50
N LEU A 440 34.86 2.71 0.21
CA LEU A 440 33.98 2.29 -0.88
C LEU A 440 33.89 0.76 -0.98
N ASN A 441 35.02 0.03 -0.93
CA ASN A 441 35.01 -1.43 -0.99
C ASN A 441 34.35 -2.08 0.25
N SER A 442 34.51 -1.50 1.44
CA SER A 442 33.82 -2.01 2.64
C SER A 442 32.31 -1.76 2.62
N ALA A 443 31.82 -0.71 1.95
CA ALA A 443 30.39 -0.50 1.72
C ALA A 443 29.77 -1.56 0.77
N VAL A 444 30.55 -2.09 -0.19
CA VAL A 444 30.09 -3.13 -1.13
C VAL A 444 29.90 -4.49 -0.43
N GLN A 445 30.78 -4.87 0.50
CA GLN A 445 30.73 -6.19 1.17
C GLN A 445 29.50 -6.40 2.06
N GLY A 446 28.75 -5.34 2.42
CA GLY A 446 27.53 -5.44 3.22
C GLY A 446 26.26 -5.88 2.47
N LEU A 447 26.28 -6.00 1.14
CA LEU A 447 25.07 -6.05 0.30
C LEU A 447 24.80 -7.40 -0.40
N SER A 448 25.31 -8.50 0.16
CA SER A 448 25.31 -9.88 -0.37
C SER A 448 23.92 -10.58 -0.53
N VAL A 449 22.85 -9.81 -0.80
CA VAL A 449 21.47 -10.31 -1.04
C VAL A 449 20.74 -9.51 -2.15
N LEU A 450 21.35 -8.47 -2.73
CA LEU A 450 20.67 -7.52 -3.65
C LEU A 450 20.60 -7.97 -5.13
N GLU A 451 20.86 -9.24 -5.39
CA GLU A 451 21.02 -9.85 -6.72
C GLU A 451 19.78 -9.84 -7.65
N SER A 452 18.56 -9.63 -7.12
CA SER A 452 17.31 -9.65 -7.90
C SER A 452 16.74 -8.26 -8.23
N HIS A 453 17.42 -7.20 -7.81
CA HIS A 453 16.95 -5.82 -7.97
C HIS A 453 17.59 -5.07 -9.16
N LEU A 454 18.67 -5.65 -9.75
CA LEU A 454 19.43 -5.10 -10.88
C LEU A 454 18.82 -5.45 -12.26
N VAL A 455 17.83 -6.34 -12.28
CA VAL A 455 17.26 -6.91 -13.50
C VAL A 455 15.74 -6.81 -13.46
N GLU A 456 15.15 -6.42 -14.59
CA GLU A 456 13.72 -6.23 -14.73
C GLU A 456 13.21 -6.85 -16.03
N LEU A 457 12.04 -7.51 -15.94
CA LEU A 457 11.34 -8.10 -17.08
C LEU A 457 10.01 -7.37 -17.23
N GLU A 458 9.85 -6.68 -18.35
CA GLU A 458 8.59 -6.03 -18.73
C GLU A 458 8.15 -6.62 -20.08
N GLY A 459 7.21 -7.56 -20.04
CA GLY A 459 6.73 -8.26 -21.23
C GLY A 459 7.82 -9.05 -21.94
N ASP A 460 8.25 -8.55 -23.10
CA ASP A 460 9.30 -9.11 -23.97
C ASP A 460 10.69 -8.49 -23.74
N THR A 461 10.78 -7.50 -22.85
CA THR A 461 11.95 -6.65 -22.67
C THR A 461 12.67 -6.96 -21.36
N LEU A 462 13.95 -7.32 -21.47
CA LEU A 462 14.89 -7.52 -20.36
C LEU A 462 15.70 -6.24 -20.15
N TYR A 463 15.51 -5.56 -19.01
CA TYR A 463 16.34 -4.43 -18.58
C TYR A 463 17.43 -4.87 -17.61
N LEU A 464 18.63 -4.32 -17.80
CA LEU A 464 19.84 -4.60 -17.01
C LEU A 464 20.41 -3.25 -16.53
N TYR A 465 20.46 -3.05 -15.21
CA TYR A 465 20.89 -1.80 -14.57
C TYR A 465 22.22 -1.98 -13.82
N GLY A 466 23.28 -1.30 -14.26
CA GLY A 466 24.61 -1.39 -13.65
C GLY A 466 25.40 -2.65 -14.02
N SER A 467 26.73 -2.61 -13.91
CA SER A 467 27.64 -3.69 -14.33
C SER A 467 27.30 -5.05 -13.71
N GLY A 468 26.93 -5.09 -12.42
CA GLY A 468 26.48 -6.30 -11.72
C GLY A 468 25.20 -6.95 -12.29
N ALA A 469 24.42 -6.26 -13.14
CA ALA A 469 23.33 -6.90 -13.88
C ALA A 469 23.84 -7.90 -14.93
N LEU A 470 25.09 -7.76 -15.41
CA LEU A 470 25.67 -8.68 -16.40
C LEU A 470 25.89 -10.09 -15.84
N GLU A 471 26.24 -10.22 -14.56
CA GLU A 471 26.39 -11.53 -13.86
C GLU A 471 25.06 -12.31 -13.85
N CYS A 472 23.93 -11.60 -13.85
CA CYS A 472 22.61 -12.20 -13.88
C CYS A 472 22.32 -12.98 -15.19
N LEU A 473 23.10 -12.75 -16.25
CA LEU A 473 23.00 -13.47 -17.53
C LEU A 473 23.58 -14.88 -17.44
N ASP A 474 24.46 -15.18 -16.48
CA ASP A 474 24.97 -16.54 -16.24
C ASP A 474 23.94 -17.45 -15.55
N ARG A 475 22.92 -16.89 -14.88
CA ARG A 475 21.89 -17.63 -14.13
C ARG A 475 21.11 -18.64 -14.98
N ASN A 476 20.41 -19.54 -14.30
CA ASN A 476 19.51 -20.52 -14.91
C ASN A 476 18.14 -19.89 -15.21
N TRP A 477 18.04 -19.25 -16.39
CA TRP A 477 16.80 -18.73 -16.94
C TRP A 477 15.86 -19.89 -17.35
N SER A 478 14.55 -19.75 -17.11
CA SER A 478 13.58 -20.75 -17.58
C SER A 478 13.47 -20.69 -19.10
N VAL A 479 13.27 -21.84 -19.77
CA VAL A 479 13.17 -21.91 -21.23
C VAL A 479 12.02 -21.04 -21.77
N GLN A 480 10.91 -20.93 -21.02
CA GLN A 480 9.79 -20.07 -21.36
C GLN A 480 10.17 -18.59 -21.27
N THR A 481 10.79 -18.16 -20.15
CA THR A 481 11.24 -16.77 -19.94
C THR A 481 12.31 -16.35 -20.95
N ALA A 482 13.29 -17.22 -21.22
CA ALA A 482 14.35 -17.00 -22.20
C ALA A 482 13.80 -16.91 -23.63
N GLY A 483 12.76 -17.70 -23.96
CA GLY A 483 12.10 -17.68 -25.26
C GLY A 483 11.17 -16.50 -25.49
N THR A 484 10.64 -15.86 -24.43
CA THR A 484 9.78 -14.66 -24.54
C THR A 484 10.56 -13.35 -24.67
N ILE A 485 11.86 -13.34 -24.40
CA ILE A 485 12.69 -12.12 -24.48
C ILE A 485 13.09 -11.84 -25.93
N VAL A 486 12.56 -10.75 -26.47
CA VAL A 486 12.80 -10.23 -27.83
C VAL A 486 13.73 -9.02 -27.78
N THR A 487 13.66 -8.24 -26.70
CA THR A 487 14.43 -7.01 -26.50
C THR A 487 15.33 -7.12 -25.26
N VAL A 488 16.59 -6.69 -25.37
CA VAL A 488 17.49 -6.51 -24.23
C VAL A 488 17.96 -5.06 -24.14
N SER A 489 17.90 -4.48 -22.94
CA SER A 489 18.18 -3.07 -22.67
C SER A 489 19.25 -2.91 -21.58
N PHE A 490 20.38 -2.32 -21.95
CA PHE A 490 21.48 -2.02 -21.04
C PHE A 490 21.39 -0.56 -20.58
N VAL A 491 21.50 -0.32 -19.27
CA VAL A 491 21.33 1.00 -18.64
C VAL A 491 22.39 1.21 -17.54
N PHE A 492 23.20 2.27 -17.64
CA PHE A 492 24.33 2.54 -16.73
C PHE A 492 25.42 1.44 -16.73
N ILE A 493 25.81 0.95 -17.90
CA ILE A 493 26.78 -0.16 -18.07
C ILE A 493 27.79 0.24 -19.14
N GLU A 494 29.09 0.18 -18.86
CA GLU A 494 30.09 0.54 -19.88
C GLU A 494 30.05 -0.45 -21.05
N PHE A 495 30.00 0.06 -22.28
CA PHE A 495 29.85 -0.78 -23.47
C PHE A 495 30.94 -1.85 -23.59
N ASP A 496 32.17 -1.56 -23.17
CA ASP A 496 33.28 -2.51 -23.22
C ASP A 496 33.07 -3.73 -22.28
N GLU A 497 32.31 -3.57 -21.17
CA GLU A 497 31.85 -4.70 -20.35
C GLU A 497 30.79 -5.53 -21.08
N ILE A 498 29.82 -4.86 -21.73
CA ILE A 498 28.75 -5.52 -22.49
C ILE A 498 29.35 -6.41 -23.59
N VAL A 499 30.42 -5.96 -24.27
CA VAL A 499 31.11 -6.74 -25.31
C VAL A 499 31.56 -8.13 -24.81
N GLN A 500 32.01 -8.24 -23.56
CA GLN A 500 32.44 -9.53 -22.98
C GLN A 500 31.28 -10.54 -22.89
N VAL A 501 30.04 -10.05 -22.82
CA VAL A 501 28.83 -10.84 -22.52
C VAL A 501 27.92 -11.04 -23.73
N LEU A 502 28.12 -10.31 -24.85
CA LEU A 502 27.39 -10.49 -26.11
C LEU A 502 27.36 -11.96 -26.58
N THR A 503 28.45 -12.69 -26.40
CA THR A 503 28.57 -14.11 -26.75
C THR A 503 27.68 -15.01 -25.89
N LYS A 504 27.53 -14.70 -24.59
CA LYS A 504 26.62 -15.40 -23.66
C LYS A 504 25.17 -15.08 -23.95
N LEU A 505 24.86 -13.81 -24.21
CA LEU A 505 23.52 -13.32 -24.55
C LEU A 505 22.95 -14.09 -25.76
N LYS A 506 23.76 -14.30 -26.80
CA LYS A 506 23.37 -15.08 -27.99
C LYS A 506 23.03 -16.56 -27.70
N ILE A 507 23.56 -17.13 -26.62
CA ILE A 507 23.27 -18.52 -26.19
C ILE A 507 22.03 -18.56 -25.29
N LYS A 508 21.91 -17.60 -24.36
CA LYS A 508 20.84 -17.56 -23.35
C LYS A 508 19.50 -17.05 -23.91
N PHE A 509 19.52 -16.14 -24.89
CA PHE A 509 18.32 -15.47 -25.43
C PHE A 509 18.27 -15.54 -26.96
N PRO A 510 18.01 -16.73 -27.55
CA PRO A 510 18.10 -16.95 -29.00
C PRO A 510 17.07 -16.16 -29.83
N ASN A 511 16.00 -15.69 -29.19
CA ASN A 511 14.95 -14.87 -29.81
C ASN A 511 15.21 -13.35 -29.70
N SER A 512 16.29 -12.93 -29.03
CA SER A 512 16.64 -11.51 -28.94
C SER A 512 17.04 -10.96 -30.31
N VAL A 513 16.28 -9.99 -30.80
CA VAL A 513 16.53 -9.30 -32.09
C VAL A 513 16.59 -7.78 -31.94
N HIS A 514 16.20 -7.24 -30.78
CA HIS A 514 16.30 -5.83 -30.48
C HIS A 514 17.26 -5.56 -29.31
N LEU A 515 18.28 -4.72 -29.53
CA LEU A 515 19.13 -4.18 -28.47
C LEU A 515 18.86 -2.69 -28.24
N LYS A 516 18.74 -2.30 -26.96
CA LYS A 516 18.65 -0.92 -26.48
C LYS A 516 19.88 -0.60 -25.62
N PHE A 517 20.49 0.55 -25.86
CA PHE A 517 21.66 1.06 -25.12
C PHE A 517 21.35 2.46 -24.60
N LYS A 518 21.28 2.65 -23.28
CA LYS A 518 21.11 3.97 -22.64
C LYS A 518 22.21 4.20 -21.63
N GLU A 519 22.90 5.34 -21.72
CA GLU A 519 24.00 5.68 -20.81
C GLU A 519 25.01 4.52 -20.71
N THR A 520 25.64 4.20 -21.84
CA THR A 520 26.58 3.08 -21.97
C THR A 520 27.99 3.50 -22.39
N ASN A 521 28.25 4.81 -22.44
CA ASN A 521 29.53 5.41 -22.84
C ASN A 521 30.04 4.92 -24.22
N LEU A 522 29.12 4.84 -25.19
CA LEU A 522 29.46 4.62 -26.60
C LEU A 522 30.08 5.90 -27.17
N VAL A 523 31.41 5.94 -27.27
CA VAL A 523 32.19 7.11 -27.74
C VAL A 523 32.59 6.97 -29.22
N THR A 524 32.87 5.75 -29.68
CA THR A 524 33.50 5.51 -30.99
C THR A 524 32.63 4.68 -31.93
N LEU A 525 32.74 4.92 -33.24
CA LEU A 525 32.07 4.08 -34.25
C LEU A 525 32.55 2.62 -34.22
N GLN A 526 33.82 2.40 -33.85
CA GLN A 526 34.42 1.05 -33.87
C GLN A 526 33.79 0.12 -32.83
N GLN A 527 33.22 0.64 -31.73
CA GLN A 527 32.48 -0.15 -30.75
C GLN A 527 31.31 -0.93 -31.38
N PHE A 528 30.61 -0.36 -32.38
CA PHE A 528 29.55 -1.06 -33.10
C PHE A 528 30.04 -2.30 -33.89
N ASN A 529 31.33 -2.40 -34.19
CA ASN A 529 31.90 -3.60 -34.82
C ASN A 529 31.78 -4.84 -33.91
N ALA A 530 31.62 -4.67 -32.59
CA ALA A 530 31.42 -5.77 -31.65
C ALA A 530 30.06 -6.47 -31.84
N LEU A 531 29.02 -5.74 -32.27
CA LEU A 531 27.67 -6.29 -32.45
C LEU A 531 27.61 -7.35 -33.56
N ALA A 532 28.59 -7.38 -34.47
CA ALA A 532 28.74 -8.41 -35.50
C ALA A 532 29.06 -9.83 -34.95
N GLN A 533 29.19 -10.01 -33.63
CA GLN A 533 29.32 -11.32 -32.98
C GLN A 533 27.96 -12.02 -32.73
N LEU A 534 26.85 -11.28 -32.84
CA LEU A 534 25.48 -11.77 -32.64
C LEU A 534 25.00 -12.64 -33.82
N HIS A 535 23.89 -13.35 -33.65
CA HIS A 535 23.32 -14.20 -34.71
C HIS A 535 22.28 -13.50 -35.58
N ARG A 536 21.49 -12.60 -35.00
CA ARG A 536 20.40 -11.86 -35.64
C ARG A 536 20.20 -10.57 -34.86
N MET A 537 19.97 -9.47 -35.54
CA MET A 537 19.56 -8.20 -34.94
C MET A 537 18.73 -7.46 -35.98
N GLU A 538 17.49 -7.12 -35.66
CA GLU A 538 16.57 -6.43 -36.57
C GLU A 538 16.40 -4.97 -36.20
N GLN A 539 16.61 -4.65 -34.91
CA GLN A 539 16.37 -3.31 -34.39
C GLN A 539 17.46 -2.90 -33.38
N LEU A 540 18.03 -1.72 -33.59
CA LEU A 540 19.00 -1.11 -32.68
C LEU A 540 18.45 0.22 -32.15
N THR A 541 18.55 0.47 -30.85
CA THR A 541 18.29 1.79 -30.27
C THR A 541 19.47 2.20 -29.39
N VAL A 542 20.01 3.38 -29.64
CA VAL A 542 21.02 4.03 -28.80
C VAL A 542 20.45 5.37 -28.34
N ASP A 543 20.19 5.51 -27.05
CA ASP A 543 19.73 6.77 -26.45
C ASP A 543 20.85 7.83 -26.59
N PRO A 544 20.56 9.06 -27.07
CA PRO A 544 21.55 10.14 -27.07
C PRO A 544 22.15 10.44 -25.69
N GLN A 545 21.42 10.17 -24.60
CA GLN A 545 21.91 10.39 -23.24
C GLN A 545 23.02 9.37 -22.89
N GLY A 546 24.20 9.90 -22.54
CA GLY A 546 25.38 9.13 -22.15
C GLY A 546 26.00 8.26 -23.25
N ASN A 547 25.79 8.58 -24.54
CA ASN A 547 26.40 7.89 -25.68
C ASN A 547 26.91 8.90 -26.74
N PRO A 548 28.09 9.50 -26.56
CA PRO A 548 28.61 10.57 -27.43
C PRO A 548 28.64 10.26 -28.93
N VAL A 549 28.76 8.98 -29.33
CA VAL A 549 28.75 8.55 -30.74
C VAL A 549 27.47 8.98 -31.48
N VAL A 550 26.35 9.13 -30.77
CA VAL A 550 25.05 9.52 -31.36
C VAL A 550 25.07 10.95 -31.92
N ASN A 551 25.96 11.80 -31.41
CA ASN A 551 26.16 13.18 -31.89
C ASN A 551 26.84 13.22 -33.27
N PHE A 552 27.54 12.17 -33.69
CA PHE A 552 28.20 12.12 -34.99
C PHE A 552 27.20 11.73 -36.09
N THR A 553 26.78 12.70 -36.91
CA THR A 553 25.66 12.57 -37.86
C THR A 553 25.66 11.33 -38.76
N LEU A 554 26.83 10.79 -39.14
CA LEU A 554 26.93 9.61 -40.01
C LEU A 554 26.98 8.27 -39.25
N TRP A 555 26.78 8.23 -37.92
CA TRP A 555 26.89 6.99 -37.13
C TRP A 555 25.91 5.90 -37.60
N LYS A 556 24.68 6.28 -37.96
CA LYS A 556 23.67 5.37 -38.50
C LYS A 556 24.14 4.70 -39.79
N TYR A 557 24.68 5.48 -40.72
CA TYR A 557 25.22 4.96 -41.98
C TYR A 557 26.45 4.08 -41.77
N TYR A 558 27.30 4.36 -40.78
CA TYR A 558 28.41 3.45 -40.42
C TYR A 558 27.89 2.11 -39.88
N VAL A 559 26.89 2.14 -38.98
CA VAL A 559 26.25 0.93 -38.45
C VAL A 559 25.60 0.11 -39.57
N LEU A 560 24.85 0.74 -40.47
CA LEU A 560 24.26 0.07 -41.64
C LEU A 560 25.34 -0.54 -42.54
N PHE A 561 26.41 0.19 -42.85
CA PHE A 561 27.53 -0.33 -43.64
C PHE A 561 28.18 -1.59 -43.01
N ARG A 562 28.49 -1.53 -41.71
CA ARG A 562 29.19 -2.59 -40.96
C ARG A 562 28.29 -3.80 -40.68
N LEU A 563 27.03 -3.56 -40.34
CA LEU A 563 26.04 -4.57 -39.94
C LEU A 563 25.05 -4.93 -41.05
N ASN A 564 25.36 -4.59 -42.31
CA ASN A 564 24.56 -4.90 -43.50
C ASN A 564 24.10 -6.38 -43.55
N HIS A 565 24.96 -7.30 -43.09
CA HIS A 565 24.66 -8.73 -43.00
C HIS A 565 23.49 -9.13 -42.08
N PHE A 566 22.99 -8.22 -41.23
CA PHE A 566 21.79 -8.43 -40.41
C PHE A 566 20.50 -7.88 -41.03
N ASN A 567 20.58 -7.06 -42.10
CA ASN A 567 19.43 -6.35 -42.69
C ASN A 567 18.57 -5.63 -41.63
N LEU A 568 19.18 -4.69 -40.88
CA LEU A 568 18.51 -3.92 -39.83
C LEU A 568 17.28 -3.20 -40.39
N GLN A 569 16.11 -3.47 -39.80
CA GLN A 569 14.83 -2.87 -40.20
C GLN A 569 14.62 -1.50 -39.56
N LYS A 570 15.09 -1.30 -38.31
CA LYS A 570 14.83 -0.08 -37.53
C LYS A 570 16.04 0.37 -36.71
N ILE A 571 16.35 1.67 -36.74
CA ILE A 571 17.39 2.31 -35.91
C ILE A 571 16.79 3.50 -35.15
N ASN A 572 16.86 3.48 -33.82
CA ASN A 572 16.21 4.42 -32.90
C ASN A 572 14.70 4.60 -33.20
N GLY A 573 14.02 3.50 -33.57
CA GLY A 573 12.59 3.49 -33.93
C GLY A 573 12.26 3.97 -35.35
N ILE A 574 13.22 4.56 -36.06
CA ILE A 574 13.07 4.99 -37.47
C ILE A 574 13.32 3.78 -38.37
N GLU A 575 12.48 3.58 -39.39
CA GLU A 575 12.64 2.52 -40.40
C GLU A 575 13.81 2.82 -41.34
N VAL A 576 14.59 1.78 -41.64
CA VAL A 576 15.76 1.85 -42.52
C VAL A 576 15.28 1.69 -43.96
N THR A 577 15.57 2.67 -44.82
CA THR A 577 15.22 2.61 -46.24
C THR A 577 16.33 1.95 -47.07
N GLN A 578 15.98 1.48 -48.27
CA GLN A 578 16.97 0.99 -49.23
C GLN A 578 17.98 2.10 -49.62
N ASP A 579 17.53 3.36 -49.67
CA ASP A 579 18.38 4.51 -49.96
C ASP A 579 19.40 4.78 -48.84
N ASP A 580 19.05 4.53 -47.57
CA ASP A 580 20.01 4.62 -46.45
C ASP A 580 21.14 3.58 -46.58
N VAL A 581 20.81 2.37 -47.03
CA VAL A 581 21.80 1.30 -47.25
C VAL A 581 22.70 1.64 -48.44
N VAL A 582 22.15 2.17 -49.53
CA VAL A 582 22.93 2.64 -50.70
C VAL A 582 23.83 3.83 -50.32
N MET A 583 23.33 4.76 -49.49
CA MET A 583 24.12 5.89 -49.00
C MET A 583 25.24 5.43 -48.06
N ALA A 584 24.98 4.49 -47.16
CA ALA A 584 25.97 3.87 -46.30
C ALA A 584 27.11 3.22 -47.10
N GLU A 585 26.80 2.48 -48.16
CA GLU A 585 27.81 1.86 -49.02
C GLU A 585 28.63 2.90 -49.78
N ARG A 586 27.98 3.94 -50.31
CA ARG A 586 28.66 5.04 -51.03
C ARG A 586 29.62 5.81 -50.14
N LEU A 587 29.29 6.01 -48.86
CA LEU A 587 30.12 6.72 -47.89
C LEU A 587 31.28 5.85 -47.38
N PHE A 588 31.00 4.63 -46.91
CA PHE A 588 31.97 3.83 -46.16
C PHE A 588 32.61 2.69 -46.96
N GLY A 589 32.01 2.24 -48.06
CA GLY A 589 32.59 1.19 -48.92
C GLY A 589 33.91 1.61 -49.56
N ILE A 590 34.01 2.87 -50.01
CA ILE A 590 35.24 3.45 -50.56
C ILE A 590 36.32 3.55 -49.47
N LEU A 591 35.95 4.01 -48.27
CA LEU A 591 36.88 4.12 -47.13
C LEU A 591 37.41 2.75 -46.68
N ALA A 592 36.54 1.73 -46.61
CA ALA A 592 36.92 0.37 -46.28
C ALA A 592 37.81 -0.27 -47.36
N TYR A 593 37.55 0.02 -48.65
CA TYR A 593 38.41 -0.41 -49.75
C TYR A 593 39.83 0.16 -49.59
N VAL A 594 39.97 1.48 -49.43
CA VAL A 594 41.27 2.16 -49.23
C VAL A 594 41.98 1.63 -47.99
N ALA A 595 41.28 1.49 -46.85
CA ALA A 595 41.86 0.90 -45.64
C ALA A 595 42.35 -0.54 -45.85
N SER A 596 41.66 -1.32 -46.70
CA SER A 596 42.06 -2.70 -47.02
C SER A 596 43.23 -2.80 -48.02
N SER A 597 43.44 -1.80 -48.88
CA SER A 597 44.56 -1.78 -49.84
C SER A 597 45.86 -1.25 -49.25
N GLU A 598 45.80 -0.27 -48.34
CA GLU A 598 46.97 0.33 -47.69
C GLU A 598 47.53 -0.51 -46.51
N LEU A 599 46.82 -1.56 -46.09
CA LEU A 599 47.23 -2.40 -44.96
C LEU A 599 48.40 -3.35 -45.34
N PRO A 600 49.55 -3.30 -44.65
CA PRO A 600 50.69 -4.18 -44.96
C PRO A 600 50.35 -5.68 -44.85
N ARG A 601 50.84 -6.48 -45.81
CA ARG A 601 50.51 -7.93 -45.96
C ARG A 601 50.73 -8.76 -44.68
N TYR A 602 51.66 -8.37 -43.81
CA TYR A 602 51.92 -9.02 -42.51
C TYR A 602 50.87 -8.68 -41.43
N ARG A 603 50.35 -7.44 -41.39
CA ARG A 603 49.23 -7.08 -40.50
C ARG A 603 47.96 -7.81 -40.92
N LEU A 604 47.71 -7.88 -42.23
CA LEU A 604 46.61 -8.67 -42.79
C LEU A 604 46.71 -10.16 -42.39
N LEU A 605 47.90 -10.78 -42.47
CA LEU A 605 48.11 -12.14 -41.95
C LEU A 605 47.74 -12.28 -40.46
N SER A 606 48.12 -11.31 -39.62
CA SER A 606 47.79 -11.32 -38.18
C SER A 606 46.29 -11.16 -37.91
N SER A 607 45.56 -10.36 -38.71
CA SER A 607 44.12 -10.12 -38.53
C SER A 607 43.22 -11.22 -39.11
N PHE A 608 43.67 -11.92 -40.16
CA PHE A 608 42.85 -12.90 -40.88
C PHE A 608 43.26 -14.36 -40.66
N GLY A 609 44.54 -14.63 -40.34
CA GLY A 609 45.12 -15.97 -40.38
C GLY A 609 45.31 -16.50 -41.81
N GLU A 610 46.16 -17.50 -41.99
CA GLU A 610 46.58 -17.94 -43.33
C GLU A 610 45.42 -18.40 -44.24
N SER A 611 44.42 -19.07 -43.66
CA SER A 611 43.29 -19.63 -44.43
C SER A 611 42.46 -18.54 -45.09
N ARG A 612 42.06 -17.52 -44.33
CA ARG A 612 41.33 -16.36 -44.86
C ARG A 612 42.22 -15.48 -45.73
N MET A 613 43.53 -15.38 -45.44
CA MET A 613 44.46 -14.65 -46.32
C MET A 613 44.65 -15.28 -47.70
N LYS A 614 44.58 -16.62 -47.82
CA LYS A 614 44.59 -17.31 -49.11
C LYS A 614 43.33 -16.96 -49.92
N GLN A 615 42.16 -16.92 -49.29
CA GLN A 615 40.91 -16.45 -49.93
C GLN A 615 40.96 -14.96 -50.30
N PHE A 616 41.42 -14.09 -49.39
CA PHE A 616 41.54 -12.65 -49.61
C PHE A 616 42.50 -12.31 -50.76
N SER A 617 43.68 -12.94 -50.80
CA SER A 617 44.65 -12.77 -51.88
C SER A 617 44.09 -13.24 -53.22
N TYR A 618 43.34 -14.35 -53.25
CA TYR A 618 42.72 -14.87 -54.47
C TYR A 618 41.67 -13.90 -55.06
N LEU A 619 40.88 -13.23 -54.21
CA LEU A 619 39.89 -12.22 -54.62
C LEU A 619 40.54 -10.89 -55.07
N LEU A 620 41.66 -10.51 -54.46
CA LEU A 620 42.46 -9.34 -54.86
C LEU A 620 43.18 -9.56 -56.20
N GLU A 621 43.90 -10.68 -56.36
CA GLU A 621 44.71 -10.98 -57.54
C GLU A 621 43.87 -11.34 -58.79
N GLY A 622 42.56 -11.49 -58.67
CA GLY A 622 41.62 -11.50 -59.81
C GLY A 622 41.69 -12.72 -60.74
N LYS A 623 42.42 -13.78 -60.36
CA LYS A 623 42.62 -15.01 -61.17
C LYS A 623 41.42 -15.97 -61.15
N GLY A 624 40.21 -15.41 -61.21
CA GLY A 624 38.93 -16.12 -61.24
C GLY A 624 38.33 -16.24 -62.65
N LYS A 625 39.05 -16.87 -63.59
CA LYS A 625 38.48 -17.27 -64.90
C LYS A 625 39.04 -18.61 -65.38
N LYS A 626 38.14 -19.57 -65.64
CA LYS A 626 38.27 -20.47 -66.80
C LYS A 626 37.53 -19.81 -67.99
N PRO A 627 37.99 -19.96 -69.24
CA PRO A 627 37.25 -19.47 -70.40
C PRO A 627 36.12 -20.44 -70.77
N GLY A 628 34.92 -19.91 -71.03
CA GLY A 628 33.78 -20.70 -71.51
C GLY A 628 32.43 -20.00 -71.29
N THR A 629 31.84 -19.50 -72.39
CA THR A 629 30.40 -19.25 -72.63
C THR A 629 29.50 -18.63 -71.53
N GLY A 630 28.85 -17.50 -71.84
CA GLY A 630 27.51 -17.20 -71.30
C GLY A 630 27.29 -15.79 -70.69
N ASN A 631 26.58 -14.95 -71.44
CA ASN A 631 25.69 -13.85 -71.03
C ASN A 631 26.25 -12.61 -70.26
N GLU A 632 25.57 -11.49 -70.50
CA GLU A 632 25.96 -10.13 -70.11
C GLU A 632 25.30 -9.66 -68.81
N GLU A 633 25.61 -10.30 -67.68
CA GLU A 633 25.00 -9.95 -66.38
C GLU A 633 26.01 -10.04 -65.22
N SER A 634 27.19 -9.42 -65.37
CA SER A 634 28.31 -9.62 -64.43
C SER A 634 29.27 -8.44 -64.21
N SER A 635 28.79 -7.19 -64.20
CA SER A 635 29.51 -6.07 -63.57
C SER A 635 29.41 -6.13 -62.05
N ASP A 636 28.19 -6.19 -61.52
CA ASP A 636 27.90 -5.82 -60.13
C ASP A 636 28.22 -6.96 -59.15
N ASN A 637 28.05 -8.21 -59.56
CA ASN A 637 28.51 -9.38 -58.80
C ASN A 637 30.03 -9.41 -58.56
N ARG A 638 30.85 -8.63 -59.32
CA ARG A 638 32.30 -8.48 -59.05
C ARG A 638 32.60 -7.43 -57.97
N ARG A 639 31.65 -6.54 -57.69
CA ARG A 639 31.71 -5.56 -56.61
C ARG A 639 31.33 -6.20 -55.28
N ALA A 640 30.14 -6.79 -55.18
CA ALA A 640 29.63 -7.39 -53.95
C ALA A 640 30.59 -8.40 -53.29
N GLY A 641 31.21 -9.28 -54.10
CA GLY A 641 32.18 -10.27 -53.62
C GLY A 641 33.50 -9.69 -53.09
N ARG A 642 33.87 -8.46 -53.46
CA ARG A 642 35.03 -7.73 -52.90
C ARG A 642 34.61 -6.90 -51.68
N GLU A 643 33.46 -6.24 -51.76
CA GLU A 643 32.92 -5.34 -50.73
C GLU A 643 32.63 -6.08 -49.41
N SER A 644 32.19 -7.34 -49.45
CA SER A 644 32.01 -8.16 -48.24
C SER A 644 33.32 -8.41 -47.50
N SER A 645 34.46 -8.49 -48.19
CA SER A 645 35.75 -8.78 -47.56
C SER A 645 36.45 -7.53 -47.00
N ALA A 646 36.16 -6.35 -47.54
CA ALA A 646 36.65 -5.08 -46.97
C ALA A 646 36.06 -4.84 -45.56
N ARG A 647 34.75 -5.10 -45.37
CA ARG A 647 34.08 -5.03 -44.05
C ARG A 647 34.68 -5.98 -43.01
N ALA A 648 35.23 -7.12 -43.44
CA ALA A 648 35.83 -8.13 -42.56
C ALA A 648 37.19 -7.71 -41.95
N THR A 649 37.77 -6.58 -42.38
CA THR A 649 38.96 -5.99 -41.72
C THR A 649 38.60 -5.31 -40.38
N LEU A 650 37.35 -4.88 -40.21
CA LEU A 650 36.91 -3.96 -39.15
C LEU A 650 36.42 -4.72 -37.91
N ASN A 651 37.33 -5.35 -37.16
CA ASN A 651 37.01 -5.98 -35.87
C ASN A 651 37.03 -4.94 -34.74
N TYR A 652 36.17 -5.08 -33.73
CA TYR A 652 36.39 -4.39 -32.44
C TYR A 652 37.34 -5.22 -31.57
N VAL A 653 38.10 -4.52 -30.73
CA VAL A 653 39.01 -5.07 -29.74
C VAL A 653 38.85 -4.21 -28.49
N THR A 654 38.56 -4.81 -27.33
CA THR A 654 38.37 -4.05 -26.08
C THR A 654 39.68 -3.42 -25.61
N LYS A 655 39.59 -2.37 -24.78
CA LYS A 655 40.75 -1.67 -24.21
C LYS A 655 41.75 -2.62 -23.55
N ASP A 656 41.26 -3.63 -22.83
CA ASP A 656 42.09 -4.59 -22.07
C ASP A 656 42.96 -5.44 -23.01
N PHE A 657 42.36 -6.03 -24.05
CA PHE A 657 43.11 -6.77 -25.06
C PHE A 657 44.02 -5.86 -25.89
N HIS A 658 43.65 -4.58 -26.04
CA HIS A 658 44.53 -3.57 -26.63
C HIS A 658 45.76 -3.28 -25.76
N MET A 659 45.62 -3.27 -24.44
CA MET A 659 46.71 -3.11 -23.46
C MET A 659 47.57 -4.36 -23.36
N GLU A 660 46.97 -5.54 -23.23
CA GLU A 660 47.65 -6.85 -23.23
C GLU A 660 48.50 -7.03 -24.49
N LYS A 661 47.94 -6.70 -25.66
CA LYS A 661 48.66 -6.72 -26.94
C LYS A 661 49.72 -5.62 -27.05
N LEU A 662 49.58 -4.50 -26.34
CA LEU A 662 50.61 -3.46 -26.27
C LEU A 662 51.79 -3.93 -25.41
N GLU A 663 51.53 -4.61 -24.28
CA GLU A 663 52.55 -5.30 -23.48
C GLU A 663 53.26 -6.38 -24.31
N GLU A 664 52.53 -7.27 -24.98
CA GLU A 664 53.10 -8.31 -25.86
C GLU A 664 54.04 -7.68 -26.92
N ILE A 665 53.63 -6.55 -27.53
CA ILE A 665 54.45 -5.82 -28.50
C ILE A 665 55.69 -5.16 -27.85
N LYS A 666 55.60 -4.66 -26.61
CA LYS A 666 56.75 -4.13 -25.84
C LYS A 666 57.74 -5.24 -25.51
N GLU A 667 57.28 -6.34 -24.93
CA GLU A 667 58.12 -7.51 -24.58
C GLU A 667 58.81 -8.07 -25.82
N ARG A 668 58.05 -8.29 -26.91
CA ARG A 668 58.55 -8.83 -28.17
C ARG A 668 59.56 -7.88 -28.84
N LYS A 669 59.40 -6.57 -28.68
CA LYS A 669 60.40 -5.56 -29.09
C LYS A 669 61.66 -5.63 -28.22
N ALA A 670 61.53 -5.72 -26.91
CA ALA A 670 62.66 -5.83 -25.97
C ALA A 670 63.46 -7.13 -26.19
N PHE A 671 62.76 -8.24 -26.43
CA PHE A 671 63.35 -9.52 -26.83
C PHE A 671 64.15 -9.40 -28.14
N CYS A 672 63.56 -8.83 -29.20
CA CYS A 672 64.26 -8.63 -30.48
C CYS A 672 65.49 -7.72 -30.33
N GLN A 673 65.41 -6.63 -29.55
CA GLN A 673 66.55 -5.76 -29.27
C GLN A 673 67.66 -6.50 -28.51
N THR A 674 67.30 -7.33 -27.53
CA THR A 674 68.25 -8.14 -26.76
C THR A 674 68.91 -9.23 -27.61
N TYR A 675 68.13 -9.91 -28.45
CA TYR A 675 68.62 -10.94 -29.37
C TYR A 675 69.60 -10.36 -30.42
N VAL A 676 69.27 -9.23 -31.04
CA VAL A 676 70.19 -8.53 -31.97
C VAL A 676 71.46 -8.06 -31.25
N LYS A 677 71.35 -7.53 -30.02
CA LYS A 677 72.51 -7.12 -29.22
C LYS A 677 73.43 -8.30 -28.88
N ASN A 678 72.87 -9.48 -28.60
CA ASN A 678 73.63 -10.69 -28.37
C ASN A 678 74.32 -11.20 -29.64
N LEU A 679 73.64 -11.23 -30.79
CA LEU A 679 74.25 -11.59 -32.08
C LEU A 679 75.41 -10.65 -32.46
N VAL A 680 75.26 -9.34 -32.26
CA VAL A 680 76.33 -8.36 -32.51
C VAL A 680 77.52 -8.60 -31.57
N LYS A 681 77.27 -8.92 -30.30
CA LYS A 681 78.34 -9.27 -29.35
C LYS A 681 79.05 -10.58 -29.75
N GLU A 682 78.30 -11.61 -30.09
CA GLU A 682 78.87 -12.90 -30.51
C GLU A 682 79.72 -12.77 -31.78
N ALA A 683 79.25 -12.00 -32.77
CA ALA A 683 80.04 -11.68 -33.97
C ALA A 683 81.34 -10.91 -33.64
N ALA A 684 81.29 -9.97 -32.68
CA ALA A 684 82.48 -9.25 -32.22
C ALA A 684 83.46 -10.15 -31.44
N ASP A 685 82.95 -11.02 -30.57
CA ASP A 685 83.76 -12.00 -29.82
C ASP A 685 84.41 -13.03 -30.76
N ILE A 686 83.72 -13.44 -31.83
CA ILE A 686 84.28 -14.28 -32.91
C ILE A 686 85.37 -13.52 -33.69
N HIS A 687 85.13 -12.24 -34.03
CA HIS A 687 86.13 -11.41 -34.71
C HIS A 687 87.41 -11.26 -33.88
N MET A 688 87.30 -10.91 -32.59
CA MET A 688 88.47 -10.77 -31.69
C MET A 688 89.24 -12.09 -31.52
N LYS A 689 88.54 -13.23 -31.45
CA LYS A 689 89.18 -14.57 -31.42
C LYS A 689 89.94 -14.86 -32.72
N ASN A 690 89.36 -14.55 -33.88
CA ASN A 690 90.01 -14.75 -35.18
C ASN A 690 91.25 -13.84 -35.34
N GLU A 691 91.15 -12.57 -34.97
CA GLU A 691 92.27 -11.63 -35.00
C GLU A 691 93.40 -12.05 -34.03
N SER A 692 93.05 -12.57 -32.84
CA SER A 692 94.02 -13.12 -31.90
C SER A 692 94.69 -14.39 -32.42
N LEU A 693 93.91 -15.28 -33.07
CA LEU A 693 94.43 -16.48 -33.71
C LEU A 693 95.41 -16.12 -34.84
N GLN A 694 95.10 -15.13 -35.68
CA GLN A 694 96.02 -14.67 -36.74
C GLN A 694 97.35 -14.13 -36.18
N LYS A 695 97.34 -13.49 -35.01
CA LYS A 695 98.57 -13.02 -34.33
C LYS A 695 99.40 -14.17 -33.72
N LEU A 696 98.75 -15.23 -33.23
CA LEU A 696 99.39 -16.40 -32.62
C LEU A 696 99.82 -17.46 -33.64
N TRP A 697 99.14 -17.55 -34.78
CA TRP A 697 99.33 -18.60 -35.80
C TRP A 697 100.79 -18.76 -36.28
N PRO A 698 101.58 -17.69 -36.55
CA PRO A 698 102.97 -17.84 -36.95
C PRO A 698 103.82 -18.51 -35.86
N GLN A 699 103.63 -18.16 -34.59
CA GLN A 699 104.36 -18.75 -33.47
C GLN A 699 103.96 -20.22 -33.26
N MET A 700 102.65 -20.52 -33.27
CA MET A 700 102.15 -21.90 -33.16
C MET A 700 102.64 -22.78 -34.31
N PHE A 701 102.70 -22.25 -35.54
CA PHE A 701 103.24 -22.97 -36.69
C PHE A 701 104.75 -23.23 -36.57
N ILE A 702 105.52 -22.24 -36.09
CA ILE A 702 106.95 -22.41 -35.79
C ILE A 702 107.17 -23.49 -34.72
N GLU A 703 106.36 -23.51 -33.65
CA GLU A 703 106.45 -24.52 -32.59
C GLU A 703 106.03 -25.91 -33.08
N LEU A 704 104.94 -26.04 -33.85
CA LEU A 704 104.54 -27.31 -34.48
C LEU A 704 105.62 -27.88 -35.41
N VAL A 705 106.25 -27.02 -36.24
CA VAL A 705 107.36 -27.44 -37.11
C VAL A 705 108.61 -27.80 -36.31
N ARG A 706 108.92 -27.04 -35.25
CA ARG A 706 110.04 -27.32 -34.35
C ARG A 706 109.88 -28.65 -33.63
N ASP A 707 108.70 -28.92 -33.09
CA ASP A 707 108.41 -30.14 -32.35
C ASP A 707 108.40 -31.35 -33.29
N ALA A 708 107.76 -31.26 -34.46
CA ALA A 708 107.84 -32.32 -35.49
C ALA A 708 109.30 -32.63 -35.90
N VAL A 709 110.16 -31.61 -36.03
CA VAL A 709 111.59 -31.79 -36.28
C VAL A 709 112.31 -32.44 -35.10
N ILE A 710 111.95 -32.11 -33.85
CA ILE A 710 112.51 -32.75 -32.64
C ILE A 710 112.08 -34.23 -32.53
N GLU A 711 110.82 -34.54 -32.80
CA GLU A 711 110.26 -35.89 -32.83
C GLU A 711 110.97 -36.76 -33.89
N ILE A 712 111.13 -36.23 -35.11
CA ILE A 712 111.87 -36.89 -36.20
C ILE A 712 113.35 -37.11 -35.81
N ARG A 713 114.01 -36.10 -35.22
CA ARG A 713 115.43 -36.16 -34.86
C ARG A 713 115.75 -37.21 -33.80
N ASN A 714 114.78 -37.63 -32.97
CA ASN A 714 115.02 -38.61 -31.89
C ASN A 714 113.94 -39.71 -31.80
N LYS A 715 113.53 -40.22 -32.97
CA LYS A 715 112.44 -41.19 -33.19
C LYS A 715 112.38 -42.34 -32.17
N ASN A 716 113.50 -42.93 -31.77
CA ASN A 716 113.53 -44.06 -30.83
C ASN A 716 113.13 -43.66 -29.39
N SER A 717 113.51 -42.46 -28.94
CA SER A 717 113.12 -41.92 -27.64
C SER A 717 111.66 -41.46 -27.64
N TYR A 718 111.20 -40.85 -28.74
CA TYR A 718 109.81 -40.45 -28.89
C TYR A 718 108.86 -41.66 -28.91
N MET A 719 109.21 -42.73 -29.61
CA MET A 719 108.42 -43.97 -29.65
C MET A 719 108.28 -44.59 -28.25
N LYS A 720 109.34 -44.57 -27.42
CA LYS A 720 109.26 -44.99 -26.01
C LYS A 720 108.33 -44.10 -25.18
N LEU A 721 108.47 -42.78 -25.27
CA LEU A 721 107.62 -41.81 -24.55
C LEU A 721 106.14 -41.89 -24.95
N SER A 722 105.87 -42.23 -26.21
CA SER A 722 104.50 -42.40 -26.73
C SER A 722 103.90 -43.73 -26.28
N LEU A 723 104.67 -44.82 -26.33
CA LEU A 723 104.26 -46.12 -25.73
C LEU A 723 103.99 -45.98 -24.23
N GLN A 724 104.85 -45.24 -23.51
CA GLN A 724 104.69 -45.02 -22.07
C GLN A 724 103.40 -44.23 -21.77
N ARG A 725 103.12 -43.12 -22.48
CA ARG A 725 101.83 -42.42 -22.37
C ARG A 725 100.61 -43.30 -22.69
N ILE A 726 100.75 -44.27 -23.60
CA ILE A 726 99.67 -45.21 -23.95
C ILE A 726 99.47 -46.29 -22.87
N THR A 727 100.51 -46.70 -22.12
CA THR A 727 100.35 -47.52 -20.91
C THR A 727 99.78 -46.72 -19.74
N ASP A 728 100.21 -45.47 -19.56
CA ASP A 728 99.74 -44.60 -18.48
C ASP A 728 98.27 -44.16 -18.68
N GLN A 729 97.73 -44.27 -19.90
CA GLN A 729 96.31 -44.12 -20.23
C GLN A 729 95.51 -45.45 -20.23
N LYS A 730 96.12 -46.55 -19.76
CA LYS A 730 95.50 -47.89 -19.66
C LYS A 730 95.60 -48.50 -18.26
N GLN A 731 96.00 -47.71 -17.26
CA GLN A 731 95.70 -47.93 -15.84
C GLN A 731 94.58 -46.97 -15.41
#